data_AF-A0A7C6E7M6-F1
#
_entry.id   AF-A0A7C6E7M6-F1
#
_cell.length_a   1.000
_cell.length_b   1.000
_cell.length_c   1.000
_cell.angle_alpha   90.00
_cell.angle_beta   90.00
_cell.angle_gamma   90.00
#
_symmetry.space_group_name_H-M   'P 1'
#
loop_
_entity.id
_entity.type
_entity.pdbx_description
1 polymer ?
#
loop_
_entity_poly.entity_id
_entity_poly.type
_entity_poly.pdbx_seq_one_letter_code
_entity_poly.pdbx_strand_id
1 'polypeptide(L)'
;MTPPRHPIPEAARFRLPMDTHRPEVLNEAQRRHLLASFQYADKLLSEIEAVLTAAQSKSAFPKYRLDLTAAQARVVADYIARLRAQMLRALRSLGIEPPEPQLGALHSIRVTLGFVDIALEECRPKRMKGYGVLPAERWAELDGIVDELQSLLAHLDAYLAQGSAQDLAARLDRLESAGLDVAVVRRLERIIHRWGLVEFRPALAAILEGLETRSFEIAVFGRVSAGKSSLLNHVLGTDILPVGVTPITAVPTRIRHGPKPRGQVWFVGAGPEEFPPERLREFVSEEHNPGNRKNVTRLLVELPAPRLRNGVVFVDTPGLGSLATAGAAETRAYLPRCDLALVLVDAGSSLTAEDLALIQALYENAVPVHVLLSKADLLTEADRERMAAYTAEHIRSELGLNLAVHPVSVRPGHSHLLESWFEREIMPLCERAQELEQRSLARKTARLKESVRAALQARAHHAARTGTGGQALQEVEMALRVLSGRFEQVRAECFRLTDGVRRLAREALARAAGALLKARQETPVGIVAAAVEQVGSEQARAVAELLEELAREAARTLRQAEAILQMQCNVPKEAELLGSLSELPRLDTGGIPAPTIPGRWARLCGPRVTRWILERHLRRRLEAPVASLLAGYGRQLEAWVRRKLTELESRFDSCAEIFRAQFDRFESPGEPGSAEQVELLRELAELDGEALNAPELAPPGTHIRQSSAEGSPAGDRLER
;
A
#
# COMPACT_ATOMS: atom_id res chain seq x y z
N MET A 1 -0.07 -103.10 -20.69
CA MET A 1 -0.49 -102.44 -19.44
C MET A 1 -1.13 -101.13 -19.83
N THR A 2 -2.46 -101.10 -19.79
CA THR A 2 -3.40 -100.04 -20.20
C THR A 2 -3.62 -99.05 -19.04
N PRO A 3 -4.38 -97.94 -19.18
CA PRO A 3 -4.97 -97.25 -20.36
C PRO A 3 -4.97 -95.69 -20.15
N PRO A 4 -5.87 -94.85 -20.73
CA PRO A 4 -6.73 -94.92 -21.94
C PRO A 4 -6.45 -93.74 -22.92
N ARG A 5 -6.40 -93.95 -24.25
CA ARG A 5 -7.50 -93.89 -25.27
C ARG A 5 -8.32 -92.59 -25.34
N HIS A 6 -8.37 -91.98 -26.54
CA HIS A 6 -9.56 -91.55 -27.34
C HIS A 6 -9.35 -90.24 -28.15
N PRO A 7 -10.10 -89.97 -29.25
CA PRO A 7 -9.62 -90.20 -30.62
C PRO A 7 -9.62 -88.94 -31.50
N ILE A 8 -9.01 -89.07 -32.70
CA ILE A 8 -8.98 -88.10 -33.80
C ILE A 8 -10.39 -87.94 -34.43
N PRO A 9 -10.78 -86.72 -34.86
CA PRO A 9 -11.34 -86.54 -36.21
C PRO A 9 -10.86 -85.23 -36.88
N GLU A 10 -10.25 -85.29 -38.08
CA GLU A 10 -10.88 -85.20 -39.42
C GLU A 10 -11.00 -83.77 -39.99
N ALA A 11 -10.19 -83.53 -41.03
CA ALA A 11 -10.38 -82.64 -42.18
C ALA A 11 -11.35 -81.44 -42.06
N ALA A 12 -10.81 -80.28 -41.67
CA ALA A 12 -11.44 -78.99 -41.94
C ALA A 12 -10.89 -78.40 -43.24
N ARG A 13 -11.66 -78.55 -44.31
CA ARG A 13 -11.55 -77.76 -45.55
C ARG A 13 -11.50 -76.27 -45.21
N PHE A 14 -10.49 -75.57 -45.73
CA PHE A 14 -10.45 -74.11 -45.80
C PHE A 14 -11.77 -73.59 -46.41
N ARG A 15 -12.68 -73.12 -45.56
CA ARG A 15 -13.77 -72.21 -45.91
C ARG A 15 -13.49 -70.89 -45.20
N LEU A 16 -13.25 -69.86 -45.99
CA LEU A 16 -13.28 -68.47 -45.55
C LEU A 16 -14.60 -68.20 -44.79
N PRO A 17 -14.56 -67.60 -43.59
CA PRO A 17 -15.66 -66.78 -43.14
C PRO A 17 -15.49 -65.39 -43.75
N MET A 18 -16.37 -65.08 -44.70
CA MET A 18 -16.77 -63.70 -44.96
C MET A 18 -17.36 -63.16 -43.66
N ASP A 19 -16.60 -62.37 -42.92
CA ASP A 19 -17.14 -61.56 -41.84
C ASP A 19 -17.02 -60.08 -42.22
N THR A 20 -18.13 -59.61 -42.80
CA THR A 20 -18.70 -58.28 -42.70
C THR A 20 -17.73 -57.09 -42.54
N HIS A 21 -17.59 -56.32 -43.62
CA HIS A 21 -17.09 -54.94 -43.60
C HIS A 21 -17.76 -54.12 -42.47
N ARG A 22 -17.09 -54.02 -41.31
CA ARG A 22 -17.26 -52.91 -40.37
C ARG A 22 -16.28 -51.82 -40.80
N PRO A 23 -16.69 -50.54 -40.84
CA PRO A 23 -15.76 -49.45 -41.17
C PRO A 23 -14.57 -49.51 -40.19
N GLU A 24 -13.38 -49.51 -40.77
CA GLU A 24 -12.10 -49.74 -40.12
C GLU A 24 -11.90 -48.79 -38.93
N VAL A 25 -12.02 -49.32 -37.71
CA VAL A 25 -11.64 -48.60 -36.50
C VAL A 25 -10.11 -48.54 -36.46
N LEU A 26 -9.55 -47.33 -36.45
CA LEU A 26 -8.10 -47.11 -36.32
C LEU A 26 -7.54 -47.91 -35.14
N ASN A 27 -6.42 -48.61 -35.35
CA ASN A 27 -5.74 -49.31 -34.26
C ASN A 27 -5.05 -48.32 -33.31
N GLU A 28 -4.68 -48.77 -32.12
CA GLU A 28 -4.13 -47.91 -31.06
C GLU A 28 -2.82 -47.21 -31.43
N ALA A 29 -1.99 -47.82 -32.29
CA ALA A 29 -0.77 -47.18 -32.79
C ALA A 29 -1.09 -46.06 -33.78
N GLN A 30 -2.06 -46.27 -34.68
CA GLN A 30 -2.55 -45.27 -35.63
C GLN A 30 -3.26 -44.11 -34.93
N ARG A 31 -4.08 -44.39 -33.89
CA ARG A 31 -4.73 -43.36 -33.06
C ARG A 31 -3.70 -42.46 -32.36
N ARG A 32 -2.68 -43.06 -31.75
CA ARG A 32 -1.57 -42.31 -31.11
C ARG A 32 -0.74 -41.53 -32.12
N HIS A 33 -0.42 -42.11 -33.27
CA HIS A 33 0.33 -41.41 -34.32
C HIS A 33 -0.44 -40.21 -34.87
N LEU A 34 -1.74 -40.36 -35.15
CA LEU A 34 -2.60 -39.28 -35.63
C LEU A 34 -2.73 -38.16 -34.60
N LEU A 35 -2.96 -38.51 -33.33
CA LEU A 35 -3.01 -37.55 -32.23
C LEU A 35 -1.69 -36.77 -32.10
N ALA A 36 -0.56 -37.46 -32.09
CA ALA A 36 0.76 -36.83 -32.02
C ALA A 36 1.04 -35.92 -33.23
N SER A 37 0.59 -36.32 -34.42
CA SER A 37 0.73 -35.53 -35.65
C SER A 37 -0.13 -34.26 -35.60
N PHE A 38 -1.35 -34.36 -35.09
CA PHE A 38 -2.23 -33.20 -34.91
C PHE A 38 -1.76 -32.26 -33.79
N GLN A 39 -1.20 -32.80 -32.71
CA GLN A 39 -0.54 -32.00 -31.67
C GLN A 39 0.67 -31.24 -32.22
N TYR A 40 1.47 -31.90 -33.08
CA TYR A 40 2.61 -31.25 -33.72
C TYR A 40 2.17 -30.16 -34.72
N ALA A 41 1.14 -30.43 -35.53
CA ALA A 41 0.55 -29.43 -36.42
C ALA A 41 0.00 -28.23 -35.65
N ASP A 42 -0.70 -28.46 -34.54
CA ASP A 42 -1.23 -27.40 -33.67
C ASP A 42 -0.11 -26.58 -33.00
N LYS A 43 1.00 -27.22 -32.62
CA LYS A 43 2.21 -26.53 -32.15
C LYS A 43 2.74 -25.58 -33.23
N LEU A 44 2.89 -26.02 -34.47
CA LEU A 44 3.36 -25.17 -35.57
C LEU A 44 2.38 -24.01 -35.86
N LEU A 45 1.08 -24.26 -35.80
CA LEU A 45 0.06 -23.20 -35.94
C LEU A 45 0.17 -22.16 -34.82
N SER A 46 0.45 -22.61 -33.59
CA SER A 46 0.67 -21.73 -32.43
C SER A 46 1.97 -20.92 -32.57
N GLU A 47 3.01 -21.48 -33.19
CA GLU A 47 4.24 -20.74 -33.53
C GLU A 47 3.95 -19.61 -34.54
N ILE A 48 3.09 -19.85 -35.54
CA ILE A 48 2.67 -18.82 -36.51
C ILE A 48 1.91 -17.68 -35.79
N GLU A 49 0.98 -18.01 -34.89
CA GLU A 49 0.27 -17.01 -34.09
C GLU A 49 1.25 -16.21 -33.21
N ALA A 50 2.21 -16.89 -32.57
CA ALA A 50 3.24 -16.23 -31.78
C ALA A 50 4.10 -15.28 -32.62
N VAL A 51 4.40 -15.61 -33.88
CA VAL A 51 5.11 -14.71 -34.81
C VAL A 51 4.26 -13.49 -35.15
N LEU A 52 2.97 -13.66 -35.43
CA LEU A 52 2.06 -12.53 -35.71
C LEU A 52 1.95 -11.59 -34.50
N THR A 53 1.79 -12.15 -33.30
CA THR A 53 1.75 -11.37 -32.05
C THR A 53 3.10 -10.72 -31.75
N ALA A 54 4.22 -11.42 -31.96
CA ALA A 54 5.56 -10.87 -31.73
C ALA A 54 5.93 -9.77 -32.72
N ALA A 55 5.50 -9.88 -33.99
CA ALA A 55 5.71 -8.83 -34.99
C ALA A 55 4.90 -7.56 -34.67
N GLN A 56 3.74 -7.71 -34.02
CA GLN A 56 2.87 -6.62 -33.54
C GLN A 56 3.23 -6.13 -32.13
N SER A 57 4.11 -6.86 -31.42
CA SER A 57 4.52 -6.53 -30.06
C SER A 57 5.40 -5.28 -30.06
N LYS A 58 5.19 -4.39 -29.08
CA LYS A 58 6.10 -3.27 -28.77
C LYS A 58 7.40 -3.76 -28.11
N SER A 59 7.96 -4.88 -28.57
CA SER A 59 9.21 -5.41 -28.02
C SER A 59 10.34 -4.43 -28.31
N ALA A 60 11.11 -4.07 -27.26
CA ALA A 60 12.30 -3.25 -27.39
C ALA A 60 13.39 -3.91 -28.28
N PHE A 61 13.31 -5.24 -28.44
CA PHE A 61 14.25 -6.03 -29.24
C PHE A 61 13.47 -6.95 -30.21
N PRO A 62 12.89 -6.40 -31.28
CA PRO A 62 11.99 -7.14 -32.15
C PRO A 62 12.76 -8.20 -32.95
N LYS A 63 12.26 -9.44 -32.90
CA LYS A 63 12.80 -10.56 -33.70
C LYS A 63 12.28 -10.57 -35.15
N TYR A 64 11.10 -10.00 -35.39
CA TYR A 64 10.39 -10.01 -36.67
C TYR A 64 10.01 -8.59 -37.09
N ARG A 65 10.02 -8.32 -38.40
CA ARG A 65 9.53 -7.05 -38.97
C ARG A 65 8.10 -7.24 -39.44
N LEU A 66 7.23 -6.26 -39.17
CA LEU A 66 5.84 -6.28 -39.60
C LEU A 66 5.77 -5.93 -41.10
N ASP A 67 5.62 -6.95 -41.93
CA ASP A 67 5.54 -6.88 -43.41
C ASP A 67 4.16 -7.29 -43.95
N LEU A 68 3.20 -7.52 -43.04
CA LEU A 68 1.81 -7.87 -43.34
C LEU A 68 0.87 -6.71 -43.06
N THR A 69 -0.14 -6.52 -43.91
CA THR A 69 -1.26 -5.62 -43.60
C THR A 69 -2.15 -6.21 -42.49
N ALA A 70 -2.86 -5.35 -41.76
CA ALA A 70 -3.80 -5.78 -40.71
C ALA A 70 -4.89 -6.74 -41.26
N ALA A 71 -5.33 -6.54 -42.50
CA ALA A 71 -6.26 -7.44 -43.17
C ALA A 71 -5.65 -8.83 -43.43
N GLN A 72 -4.40 -8.91 -43.90
CA GLN A 72 -3.69 -10.18 -44.12
C GLN A 72 -3.48 -10.92 -42.80
N ALA A 73 -3.07 -10.24 -41.73
CA ALA A 73 -2.89 -10.85 -40.42
C ALA A 73 -4.20 -11.47 -39.90
N ARG A 74 -5.33 -10.76 -40.08
CA ARG A 74 -6.66 -11.25 -39.70
C ARG A 74 -7.10 -12.47 -40.52
N VAL A 75 -6.85 -12.45 -41.83
CA VAL A 75 -7.11 -13.60 -42.70
C VAL A 75 -6.31 -14.83 -42.25
N VAL A 76 -5.02 -14.67 -41.94
CA VAL A 76 -4.17 -15.77 -41.44
C VAL A 76 -4.75 -16.36 -40.14
N ALA A 77 -5.12 -15.52 -39.17
CA ALA A 77 -5.73 -15.97 -37.92
C ALA A 77 -7.05 -16.73 -38.14
N ASP A 78 -7.91 -16.25 -39.03
CA ASP A 78 -9.18 -16.93 -39.37
C ASP A 78 -8.96 -18.32 -39.99
N TYR A 79 -7.95 -18.46 -40.87
CA TYR A 79 -7.60 -19.76 -41.45
C TYR A 79 -6.99 -20.73 -40.43
N ILE A 80 -6.16 -20.24 -39.50
CA ILE A 80 -5.63 -21.05 -38.39
C ILE A 80 -6.78 -21.59 -37.52
N ALA A 81 -7.74 -20.74 -37.16
CA ALA A 81 -8.92 -21.15 -36.39
C ALA A 81 -9.76 -22.20 -37.13
N ARG A 82 -9.93 -22.05 -38.46
CA ARG A 82 -10.64 -23.04 -39.30
C ARG A 82 -9.90 -24.37 -39.36
N LEU A 83 -8.57 -24.36 -39.48
CA LEU A 83 -7.74 -25.57 -39.49
C LEU A 83 -7.87 -26.34 -38.17
N ARG A 84 -7.74 -25.65 -37.03
CA ARG A 84 -7.94 -26.26 -35.70
C ARG A 84 -9.33 -26.87 -35.54
N ALA A 85 -10.37 -26.13 -35.97
CA ALA A 85 -11.73 -26.63 -35.92
C ALA A 85 -11.93 -27.89 -36.78
N GLN A 86 -11.27 -27.99 -37.94
CA GLN A 86 -11.29 -29.21 -38.76
C GLN A 86 -10.52 -30.36 -38.11
N MET A 87 -9.34 -30.10 -37.56
CA MET A 87 -8.55 -31.11 -36.85
C MET A 87 -9.33 -31.72 -35.69
N LEU A 88 -9.99 -30.90 -34.87
CA LEU A 88 -10.84 -31.35 -33.77
C LEU A 88 -12.06 -32.13 -34.25
N ARG A 89 -12.72 -31.70 -35.33
CA ARG A 89 -13.82 -32.45 -35.94
C ARG A 89 -13.37 -33.83 -36.43
N ALA A 90 -12.20 -33.90 -37.07
CA ALA A 90 -11.63 -35.15 -37.56
C ALA A 90 -11.25 -36.11 -36.42
N LEU A 91 -10.65 -35.61 -35.31
CA LEU A 91 -10.37 -36.44 -34.13
C LEU A 91 -11.66 -36.99 -33.51
N ARG A 92 -12.68 -36.15 -33.36
CA ARG A 92 -13.99 -36.55 -32.82
C ARG A 92 -14.70 -37.58 -33.70
N SER A 93 -14.66 -37.42 -35.03
CA SER A 93 -15.25 -38.41 -35.95
C SER A 93 -14.55 -39.76 -35.91
N LEU A 94 -13.30 -39.81 -35.45
CA LEU A 94 -12.51 -41.02 -35.27
C LEU A 94 -12.52 -41.54 -33.82
N GLY A 95 -13.32 -40.92 -32.95
CA GLY A 95 -13.47 -41.29 -31.54
C GLY A 95 -12.19 -41.08 -30.72
N ILE A 96 -11.29 -40.18 -31.13
CA ILE A 96 -10.07 -39.83 -30.39
C ILE A 96 -10.36 -38.54 -29.62
N GLU A 97 -10.32 -38.60 -28.30
CA GLU A 97 -10.49 -37.41 -27.47
C GLU A 97 -9.16 -36.63 -27.34
N PRO A 98 -9.18 -35.30 -27.51
CA PRO A 98 -8.01 -34.48 -27.24
C PRO A 98 -7.68 -34.49 -25.74
N PRO A 99 -6.38 -34.48 -25.36
CA PRO A 99 -6.00 -34.47 -23.96
C PRO A 99 -6.40 -33.17 -23.27
N GLU A 100 -6.73 -33.25 -21.98
CA GLU A 100 -7.00 -32.07 -21.17
C GLU A 100 -5.74 -31.21 -20.94
N PRO A 101 -5.87 -29.87 -20.84
CA PRO A 101 -4.75 -28.99 -20.52
C PRO A 101 -4.15 -29.33 -19.15
N GLN A 102 -2.89 -29.77 -19.12
CA GLN A 102 -2.23 -30.24 -17.88
C GLN A 102 -1.52 -29.12 -17.10
N LEU A 103 -1.31 -27.94 -17.71
CA LEU A 103 -0.56 -26.83 -17.14
C LEU A 103 -1.39 -25.55 -17.16
N GLY A 104 -1.50 -24.89 -16.01
CA GLY A 104 -2.20 -23.61 -15.89
C GLY A 104 -1.39 -22.46 -16.50
N ALA A 105 -2.01 -21.65 -17.36
CA ALA A 105 -1.36 -20.50 -17.99
C ALA A 105 -0.77 -19.51 -16.96
N LEU A 106 -1.46 -19.31 -15.83
CA LEU A 106 -0.98 -18.50 -14.73
C LEU A 106 0.35 -19.02 -14.16
N HIS A 107 0.45 -20.34 -13.91
CA HIS A 107 1.68 -20.94 -13.42
C HIS A 107 2.83 -20.76 -14.42
N SER A 108 2.58 -20.99 -15.71
CA SER A 108 3.58 -20.81 -16.77
C SER A 108 4.07 -19.36 -16.90
N ILE A 109 3.18 -18.38 -16.78
CA ILE A 109 3.54 -16.95 -16.82
C ILE A 109 4.41 -16.61 -15.61
N ARG A 110 4.03 -17.04 -14.41
CA ARG A 110 4.81 -16.76 -13.18
C ARG A 110 6.20 -17.39 -13.21
N VAL A 111 6.32 -18.63 -13.69
CA VAL A 111 7.62 -19.27 -13.93
C VAL A 111 8.46 -18.44 -14.92
N THR A 112 7.84 -17.93 -15.98
CA THR A 112 8.51 -17.08 -16.97
C THR A 112 8.96 -15.75 -16.36
N LEU A 113 8.13 -15.11 -15.53
CA LEU A 113 8.51 -13.88 -14.81
C LEU A 113 9.70 -14.10 -13.88
N GLY A 114 9.79 -15.26 -13.22
CA GLY A 114 10.98 -15.64 -12.44
C GLY A 114 12.26 -15.72 -13.28
N PHE A 115 12.17 -16.20 -14.53
CA PHE A 115 13.32 -16.18 -15.44
C PHE A 115 13.70 -14.76 -15.90
N VAL A 116 12.72 -13.87 -16.07
CA VAL A 116 13.00 -12.45 -16.37
C VAL A 116 13.69 -11.78 -15.18
N ASP A 117 13.23 -12.03 -13.96
CA ASP A 117 13.85 -11.51 -12.74
C ASP A 117 15.32 -11.95 -12.59
N ILE A 118 15.60 -13.24 -12.83
CA ILE A 118 16.98 -13.77 -12.87
C ILE A 118 17.82 -13.06 -13.94
N ALA A 119 17.26 -12.82 -15.13
CA ALA A 119 17.98 -12.15 -16.21
C ALA A 119 18.32 -10.68 -15.86
N LEU A 120 17.44 -9.98 -15.15
CA LEU A 120 17.69 -8.62 -14.67
C LEU A 120 18.72 -8.57 -13.55
N GLU A 121 18.71 -9.55 -12.63
CA GLU A 121 19.72 -9.66 -11.57
C GLU A 121 21.15 -9.83 -12.12
N GLU A 122 21.30 -10.50 -13.27
CA GLU A 122 22.58 -10.63 -13.97
C GLU A 122 23.09 -9.31 -14.57
N CYS A 123 22.22 -8.29 -14.72
CA CYS A 123 22.63 -6.95 -15.15
C CYS A 123 23.26 -6.11 -14.03
N ARG A 124 23.26 -6.57 -12.77
CA ARG A 124 23.81 -5.78 -11.66
C ARG A 124 25.33 -5.58 -11.79
N PRO A 125 25.87 -4.41 -11.38
CA PRO A 125 27.30 -4.10 -11.46
C PRO A 125 28.21 -5.16 -10.79
N LYS A 126 27.74 -5.80 -9.71
CA LYS A 126 28.48 -6.87 -9.02
C LYS A 126 28.67 -8.12 -9.89
N ARG A 127 27.72 -8.43 -10.78
CA ARG A 127 27.74 -9.55 -11.73
C ARG A 127 28.52 -9.22 -12.99
N MET A 128 28.62 -7.93 -13.34
CA MET A 128 29.36 -7.45 -14.51
C MET A 128 30.88 -7.35 -14.33
N LYS A 129 31.43 -7.65 -13.14
CA LYS A 129 32.89 -7.54 -12.87
C LYS A 129 33.77 -8.34 -13.83
N GLY A 130 33.24 -9.42 -14.42
CA GLY A 130 33.95 -10.24 -15.41
C GLY A 130 34.06 -9.61 -16.80
N TYR A 131 33.32 -8.54 -17.08
CA TYR A 131 33.22 -7.91 -18.40
C TYR A 131 33.99 -6.59 -18.52
N GLY A 132 34.71 -6.17 -17.47
CA GLY A 132 35.55 -4.97 -17.46
C GLY A 132 35.32 -4.08 -16.24
N VAL A 133 36.06 -2.96 -16.19
CA VAL A 133 35.93 -1.98 -15.11
C VAL A 133 34.75 -1.07 -15.41
N LEU A 134 33.70 -1.16 -14.59
CA LEU A 134 32.54 -0.27 -14.66
C LEU A 134 32.82 1.02 -13.85
N PRO A 135 32.65 2.23 -14.41
CA PRO A 135 32.92 3.49 -13.70
C PRO A 135 31.99 3.65 -12.49
N ALA A 136 32.52 4.01 -11.32
CA ALA A 136 31.78 4.06 -10.04
C ALA A 136 30.47 4.88 -10.10
N GLU A 137 30.44 5.93 -10.93
CA GLU A 137 29.27 6.79 -11.14
C GLU A 137 28.10 6.07 -11.83
N ARG A 138 28.37 5.05 -12.65
CA ARG A 138 27.38 4.24 -13.37
C ARG A 138 26.84 3.07 -12.55
N TRP A 139 27.45 2.77 -11.40
CA TRP A 139 27.00 1.66 -10.55
C TRP A 139 25.62 1.94 -9.97
N ALA A 140 25.43 3.14 -9.41
CA ALA A 140 24.16 3.55 -8.81
C ALA A 140 23.05 3.67 -9.86
N GLU A 141 23.38 4.11 -11.08
CA GLU A 141 22.43 4.18 -12.19
C GLU A 141 21.95 2.79 -12.63
N LEU A 142 22.86 1.83 -12.81
CA LEU A 142 22.52 0.46 -13.19
C LEU A 142 21.78 -0.30 -12.08
N ASP A 143 22.19 -0.16 -10.83
CA ASP A 143 21.46 -0.75 -9.70
C ASP A 143 20.04 -0.17 -9.63
N GLY A 144 19.88 1.14 -9.81
CA GLY A 144 18.55 1.79 -9.83
C GLY A 144 17.65 1.29 -10.96
N ILE A 145 18.18 1.13 -12.17
CA ILE A 145 17.43 0.59 -13.32
C ILE A 145 16.98 -0.85 -13.04
N VAL A 146 17.87 -1.68 -12.50
CA VAL A 146 17.53 -3.07 -12.17
C VAL A 146 16.47 -3.12 -11.07
N ASP A 147 16.61 -2.29 -10.02
CA ASP A 147 15.64 -2.21 -8.92
C ASP A 147 14.25 -1.76 -9.42
N GLU A 148 14.18 -0.79 -10.32
CA GLU A 148 12.92 -0.32 -10.94
C GLU A 148 12.23 -1.43 -11.74
N LEU A 149 12.98 -2.12 -12.62
CA LEU A 149 12.44 -3.20 -13.44
C LEU A 149 12.00 -4.42 -12.60
N GLN A 150 12.77 -4.78 -11.57
CA GLN A 150 12.40 -5.85 -10.64
C GLN A 150 11.17 -5.48 -9.80
N SER A 151 11.02 -4.21 -9.41
CA SER A 151 9.81 -3.71 -8.73
C SER A 151 8.56 -3.86 -9.61
N LEU A 152 8.66 -3.51 -10.90
CA LEU A 152 7.56 -3.70 -11.86
C LEU A 152 7.19 -5.19 -12.04
N LEU A 153 8.19 -6.09 -12.12
CA LEU A 153 7.95 -7.53 -12.19
C LEU A 153 7.31 -8.07 -10.91
N ALA A 154 7.76 -7.62 -9.74
CA ALA A 154 7.19 -8.01 -8.46
C ALA A 154 5.72 -7.58 -8.33
N HIS A 155 5.39 -6.36 -8.79
CA HIS A 155 4.00 -5.90 -8.86
C HIS A 155 3.15 -6.76 -9.80
N LEU A 156 3.66 -7.15 -10.97
CA LEU A 156 2.96 -8.01 -11.91
C LEU A 156 2.77 -9.43 -11.35
N ASP A 157 3.78 -10.03 -10.71
CA ASP A 157 3.65 -11.36 -10.07
C ASP A 157 2.66 -11.32 -8.91
N ALA A 158 2.71 -10.28 -8.07
CA ALA A 158 1.75 -10.07 -6.98
C ALA A 158 0.31 -9.91 -7.49
N TYR A 159 0.13 -9.19 -8.60
CA TYR A 159 -1.18 -9.04 -9.24
C TYR A 159 -1.69 -10.35 -9.84
N LEU A 160 -0.83 -11.10 -10.54
CA LEU A 160 -1.17 -12.40 -11.11
C LEU A 160 -1.48 -13.43 -10.01
N ALA A 161 -0.82 -13.33 -8.85
CA ALA A 161 -1.12 -14.13 -7.67
C ALA A 161 -2.50 -13.83 -7.05
N GLN A 162 -3.11 -12.68 -7.35
CA GLN A 162 -4.41 -12.25 -6.82
C GLN A 162 -5.62 -12.61 -7.72
N GLY A 163 -5.41 -13.13 -8.94
CA GLY A 163 -6.44 -13.71 -9.84
C GLY A 163 -7.80 -12.99 -9.89
N SER A 164 -7.99 -11.96 -10.73
CA SER A 164 -9.13 -11.03 -10.53
C SER A 164 -10.01 -10.65 -11.74
N ALA A 165 -9.70 -10.98 -13.00
CA ALA A 165 -10.47 -10.46 -14.13
C ALA A 165 -11.72 -11.30 -14.50
N GLN A 166 -11.62 -12.62 -14.54
CA GLN A 166 -12.72 -13.51 -14.95
C GLN A 166 -13.72 -13.82 -13.81
N ASP A 167 -13.33 -13.62 -12.56
CA ASP A 167 -14.19 -13.87 -11.39
C ASP A 167 -15.14 -12.71 -11.08
N LEU A 168 -14.76 -11.46 -11.42
CA LEU A 168 -15.51 -10.26 -11.04
C LEU A 168 -16.86 -10.11 -11.77
N ALA A 169 -16.87 -10.30 -13.09
CA ALA A 169 -18.10 -10.23 -13.90
C ALA A 169 -19.10 -11.34 -13.51
N ALA A 170 -18.61 -12.56 -13.28
CA ALA A 170 -19.44 -13.68 -12.81
C ALA A 170 -20.01 -13.42 -11.40
N ARG A 171 -19.27 -12.75 -10.52
CA ARG A 171 -19.75 -12.30 -9.20
C ARG A 171 -20.87 -11.27 -9.31
N LEU A 172 -20.71 -10.28 -10.19
CA LEU A 172 -21.74 -9.28 -10.47
C LEU A 172 -23.05 -9.91 -10.98
N ASP A 173 -22.96 -10.89 -11.89
CA ASP A 173 -24.14 -11.61 -12.39
C ASP A 173 -24.89 -12.36 -11.28
N ARG A 174 -24.14 -12.97 -10.33
CA ARG A 174 -24.73 -13.62 -9.15
C ARG A 174 -25.43 -12.61 -8.22
N LEU A 175 -24.84 -11.44 -8.01
CA LEU A 175 -25.41 -10.39 -7.15
C LEU A 175 -26.68 -9.78 -7.75
N GLU A 176 -26.68 -9.52 -9.06
CA GLU A 176 -27.86 -9.03 -9.77
C GLU A 176 -29.00 -10.05 -9.75
N SER A 177 -28.67 -11.33 -9.95
CA SER A 177 -29.63 -12.43 -9.82
C SER A 177 -30.19 -12.57 -8.40
N ALA A 178 -29.46 -12.09 -7.39
CA ALA A 178 -29.90 -12.03 -5.99
C ALA A 178 -30.72 -10.75 -5.67
N GLY A 179 -31.03 -9.92 -6.68
CA GLY A 179 -31.88 -8.74 -6.55
C GLY A 179 -31.19 -7.49 -6.00
N LEU A 180 -29.85 -7.42 -6.05
CA LEU A 180 -29.09 -6.23 -5.70
C LEU A 180 -28.96 -5.27 -6.88
N ASP A 181 -29.10 -3.97 -6.62
CA ASP A 181 -28.77 -2.94 -7.61
C ASP A 181 -27.24 -2.81 -7.72
N VAL A 182 -26.70 -3.41 -8.77
CA VAL A 182 -25.27 -3.39 -9.10
C VAL A 182 -24.98 -2.58 -10.37
N ALA A 183 -25.94 -1.80 -10.87
CA ALA A 183 -25.82 -1.13 -12.16
C ALA A 183 -24.58 -0.22 -12.24
N VAL A 184 -24.36 0.60 -11.21
CA VAL A 184 -23.21 1.50 -11.10
C VAL A 184 -21.90 0.71 -11.00
N VAL A 185 -21.87 -0.34 -10.18
CA VAL A 185 -20.67 -1.15 -9.95
C VAL A 185 -20.27 -1.94 -11.20
N ARG A 186 -21.25 -2.49 -11.94
CA ARG A 186 -21.06 -3.15 -13.23
C ARG A 186 -20.55 -2.16 -14.28
N ARG A 187 -21.05 -0.93 -14.29
CA ARG A 187 -20.54 0.13 -15.17
C ARG A 187 -19.08 0.45 -14.86
N LEU A 188 -18.74 0.62 -13.57
CA LEU A 188 -17.36 0.87 -13.14
C LEU A 188 -16.42 -0.28 -13.50
N GLU A 189 -16.82 -1.53 -13.29
CA GLU A 189 -16.05 -2.71 -13.70
C GLU A 189 -15.73 -2.68 -15.20
N ARG A 190 -16.76 -2.48 -16.03
CA ARG A 190 -16.61 -2.41 -17.49
C ARG A 190 -15.64 -1.29 -17.91
N ILE A 191 -15.78 -0.10 -17.34
CA ILE A 191 -14.94 1.06 -17.65
C ILE A 191 -13.49 0.80 -17.20
N ILE A 192 -13.29 0.35 -15.96
CA ILE A 192 -11.98 0.01 -15.39
C ILE A 192 -11.29 -1.05 -16.25
N HIS A 193 -12.02 -2.08 -16.66
CA HIS A 193 -11.51 -3.15 -17.50
C HIS A 193 -11.10 -2.63 -18.89
N ARG A 194 -12.00 -1.90 -19.56
CA ARG A 194 -11.81 -1.42 -20.93
C ARG A 194 -10.63 -0.45 -21.06
N TRP A 195 -10.48 0.45 -20.10
CA TRP A 195 -9.43 1.47 -20.14
C TRP A 195 -8.16 1.08 -19.38
N GLY A 196 -8.11 -0.13 -18.83
CA GLY A 196 -6.93 -0.64 -18.14
C GLY A 196 -6.60 0.11 -16.85
N LEU A 197 -7.60 0.62 -16.12
CA LEU A 197 -7.43 1.36 -14.87
C LEU A 197 -7.20 0.40 -13.69
N VAL A 198 -6.14 -0.40 -13.78
CA VAL A 198 -5.85 -1.53 -12.87
C VAL A 198 -5.76 -1.09 -11.41
N GLU A 199 -5.30 0.13 -11.15
CA GLU A 199 -5.19 0.76 -9.84
C GLU A 199 -6.52 0.82 -9.06
N PHE A 200 -7.66 0.83 -9.77
CA PHE A 200 -8.98 0.92 -9.14
C PHE A 200 -9.62 -0.45 -8.85
N ARG A 201 -9.03 -1.55 -9.33
CA ARG A 201 -9.55 -2.91 -9.11
C ARG A 201 -9.65 -3.31 -7.64
N PRO A 202 -8.69 -2.99 -6.74
CA PRO A 202 -8.80 -3.32 -5.33
C PRO A 202 -10.02 -2.68 -4.65
N ALA A 203 -10.29 -1.41 -4.96
CA ALA A 203 -11.46 -0.70 -4.43
C ALA A 203 -12.77 -1.30 -4.94
N LEU A 204 -12.83 -1.63 -6.24
CA LEU A 204 -13.96 -2.33 -6.85
C LEU A 204 -14.20 -3.72 -6.21
N ALA A 205 -13.13 -4.49 -6.01
CA ALA A 205 -13.21 -5.80 -5.37
C ALA A 205 -13.71 -5.71 -3.91
N ALA A 206 -13.30 -4.68 -3.18
CA ALA A 206 -13.79 -4.42 -1.82
C ALA A 206 -15.29 -4.09 -1.79
N ILE A 207 -15.79 -3.28 -2.74
CA ILE A 207 -17.21 -2.96 -2.89
C ILE A 207 -18.02 -4.23 -3.19
N LEU A 208 -17.54 -5.07 -4.10
CA LEU A 208 -18.20 -6.33 -4.45
C LEU A 208 -18.24 -7.32 -3.29
N GLU A 209 -17.14 -7.43 -2.54
CA GLU A 209 -17.15 -8.27 -1.34
C GLU A 209 -18.13 -7.74 -0.29
N GLY A 210 -18.23 -6.42 -0.09
CA GLY A 210 -19.23 -5.82 0.79
C GLY A 210 -20.67 -6.16 0.38
N LEU A 211 -20.98 -6.05 -0.92
CA LEU A 211 -22.28 -6.44 -1.48
C LEU A 211 -22.64 -7.92 -1.24
N GLU A 212 -21.64 -8.80 -1.25
CA GLU A 212 -21.80 -10.23 -1.00
C GLU A 212 -21.99 -10.55 0.48
N THR A 213 -21.16 -9.97 1.35
CA THR A 213 -21.14 -10.33 2.77
C THR A 213 -22.20 -9.61 3.58
N ARG A 214 -22.66 -8.42 3.13
CA ARG A 214 -23.62 -7.55 3.83
C ARG A 214 -23.30 -7.37 5.31
N SER A 215 -22.02 -7.15 5.59
CA SER A 215 -21.47 -7.07 6.94
C SER A 215 -20.96 -5.68 7.22
N PHE A 216 -21.27 -5.15 8.40
CA PHE A 216 -20.71 -3.90 8.90
C PHE A 216 -19.40 -4.19 9.63
N GLU A 217 -18.26 -3.90 8.99
CA GLU A 217 -16.93 -4.15 9.54
C GLU A 217 -16.46 -3.00 10.46
N ILE A 218 -16.32 -3.30 11.75
CA ILE A 218 -15.71 -2.45 12.76
C ILE A 218 -14.27 -2.91 12.99
N ALA A 219 -13.29 -2.16 12.47
CA ALA A 219 -11.90 -2.52 12.56
C ALA A 219 -11.17 -1.76 13.67
N VAL A 220 -10.34 -2.47 14.43
CA VAL A 220 -9.57 -1.92 15.54
C VAL A 220 -8.13 -1.70 15.09
N PHE A 221 -7.67 -0.46 15.15
CA PHE A 221 -6.35 -0.02 14.74
C PHE A 221 -5.56 0.57 15.91
N GLY A 222 -4.25 0.72 15.73
CA GLY A 222 -3.33 1.27 16.73
C GLY A 222 -2.04 0.46 16.81
N ARG A 223 -1.03 1.06 17.46
CA ARG A 223 0.32 0.51 17.57
C ARG A 223 0.36 -0.88 18.22
N VAL A 224 1.46 -1.60 18.03
CA VAL A 224 1.74 -2.86 18.75
C VAL A 224 1.64 -2.60 20.26
N SER A 225 0.98 -3.50 20.99
CA SER A 225 0.78 -3.38 22.45
C SER A 225 -0.11 -2.22 22.92
N ALA A 226 -0.84 -1.55 22.02
CA ALA A 226 -1.87 -0.55 22.38
C ALA A 226 -3.13 -1.17 23.01
N GLY A 227 -3.26 -2.51 23.01
CA GLY A 227 -4.36 -3.24 23.65
C GLY A 227 -5.54 -3.60 22.74
N LYS A 228 -5.37 -3.61 21.40
CA LYS A 228 -6.41 -3.94 20.42
C LYS A 228 -7.06 -5.31 20.66
N SER A 229 -6.26 -6.37 20.66
CA SER A 229 -6.73 -7.75 20.89
C SER A 229 -7.34 -7.91 22.29
N SER A 230 -6.80 -7.22 23.30
CA SER A 230 -7.37 -7.20 24.66
C SER A 230 -8.73 -6.49 24.73
N LEU A 231 -8.90 -5.38 24.00
CA LEU A 231 -10.18 -4.67 23.89
C LEU A 231 -11.22 -5.55 23.20
N LEU A 232 -10.86 -6.20 22.09
CA LEU A 232 -11.77 -7.10 21.38
C LEU A 232 -12.15 -8.33 22.20
N ASN A 233 -11.20 -8.97 22.87
CA ASN A 233 -11.46 -10.07 23.80
C ASN A 233 -12.48 -9.65 24.88
N HIS A 234 -12.28 -8.47 25.50
CA HIS A 234 -13.20 -7.96 26.52
C HIS A 234 -14.59 -7.64 25.95
N VAL A 235 -14.65 -6.89 24.85
CA VAL A 235 -15.93 -6.52 24.19
C VAL A 235 -16.71 -7.75 23.80
N LEU A 236 -16.07 -8.80 23.28
CA LEU A 236 -16.73 -10.01 22.84
C LEU A 236 -16.98 -11.03 23.95
N GLY A 237 -16.44 -10.80 25.15
CA GLY A 237 -16.51 -11.73 26.29
C GLY A 237 -15.77 -13.04 26.03
N THR A 238 -14.65 -13.00 25.30
CA THR A 238 -13.85 -14.18 24.90
C THR A 238 -12.36 -13.95 25.14
N ASP A 239 -11.53 -14.99 25.08
CA ASP A 239 -10.06 -14.89 25.19
C ASP A 239 -9.34 -15.61 24.05
N ILE A 240 -9.86 -15.44 22.83
CA ILE A 240 -9.39 -16.18 21.65
C ILE A 240 -8.24 -15.45 20.92
N LEU A 241 -8.25 -14.12 20.92
CA LEU A 241 -7.21 -13.34 20.24
C LEU A 241 -5.93 -13.39 21.07
N PRO A 242 -4.75 -13.62 20.46
CA PRO A 242 -3.50 -13.64 21.19
C PRO A 242 -3.18 -12.24 21.76
N VAL A 243 -2.77 -12.20 23.03
CA VAL A 243 -2.36 -10.96 23.72
C VAL A 243 -0.91 -11.11 24.21
N GLY A 244 -0.07 -10.11 23.95
CA GLY A 244 1.34 -10.12 24.34
C GLY A 244 2.09 -8.85 23.90
N VAL A 245 3.37 -8.76 24.25
CA VAL A 245 4.21 -7.54 24.11
C VAL A 245 4.98 -7.43 22.80
N THR A 246 5.14 -8.54 22.07
CA THR A 246 5.74 -8.59 20.72
C THR A 246 4.65 -8.43 19.65
N PRO A 247 4.97 -8.07 18.39
CA PRO A 247 3.97 -8.08 17.31
C PRO A 247 3.41 -9.50 17.12
N ILE A 248 2.09 -9.69 17.15
CA ILE A 248 1.46 -11.03 17.17
C ILE A 248 0.45 -11.23 16.04
N THR A 249 0.34 -10.33 15.07
CA THR A 249 -0.76 -10.36 14.10
C THR A 249 -0.20 -9.97 12.74
N ALA A 250 0.10 -10.95 11.89
CA ALA A 250 0.55 -10.72 10.50
C ALA A 250 -0.62 -10.63 9.51
N VAL A 251 -1.81 -11.12 9.89
CA VAL A 251 -3.01 -11.20 9.02
C VAL A 251 -4.23 -10.66 9.77
N PRO A 252 -5.06 -9.78 9.17
CA PRO A 252 -6.31 -9.31 9.77
C PRO A 252 -7.24 -10.46 10.13
N THR A 253 -7.68 -10.50 11.39
CA THR A 253 -8.57 -11.55 11.89
C THR A 253 -9.99 -11.01 11.99
N ARG A 254 -10.91 -11.57 11.21
CA ARG A 254 -12.33 -11.20 11.26
C ARG A 254 -13.08 -12.06 12.25
N ILE A 255 -13.93 -11.44 13.05
CA ILE A 255 -14.76 -12.12 14.04
C ILE A 255 -16.22 -11.78 13.73
N ARG A 256 -17.03 -12.79 13.43
CA ARG A 256 -18.47 -12.63 13.11
C ARG A 256 -19.34 -13.52 13.98
N HIS A 257 -20.64 -13.26 13.98
CA HIS A 257 -21.58 -14.11 14.70
C HIS A 257 -21.68 -15.49 14.04
N GLY A 258 -21.60 -16.54 14.85
CA GLY A 258 -21.98 -17.89 14.45
C GLY A 258 -22.59 -18.66 15.61
N PRO A 259 -23.40 -19.69 15.33
CA PRO A 259 -24.11 -20.44 16.36
C PRO A 259 -23.17 -21.26 17.25
N LYS A 260 -21.95 -21.57 16.77
CA LYS A 260 -20.94 -22.32 17.49
C LYS A 260 -19.55 -21.69 17.25
N PRO A 261 -18.65 -21.73 18.25
CA PRO A 261 -17.27 -21.30 18.06
C PRO A 261 -16.57 -22.14 16.98
N ARG A 262 -16.08 -21.50 15.91
CA ARG A 262 -15.24 -22.13 14.87
C ARG A 262 -14.38 -21.11 14.13
N GLY A 263 -13.25 -21.53 13.61
CA GLY A 263 -12.36 -20.75 12.77
C GLY A 263 -12.27 -21.32 11.35
N GLN A 264 -12.03 -20.45 10.38
CA GLN A 264 -11.76 -20.79 8.99
C GLN A 264 -10.53 -20.01 8.52
N VAL A 265 -9.58 -20.72 7.91
CA VAL A 265 -8.34 -20.15 7.37
C VAL A 265 -8.23 -20.49 5.89
N TRP A 266 -7.82 -19.52 5.08
CA TRP A 266 -7.51 -19.71 3.67
C TRP A 266 -6.02 -19.50 3.43
N PHE A 267 -5.47 -20.28 2.52
CA PHE A 267 -4.05 -20.22 2.14
C PHE A 267 -3.91 -19.93 0.64
N VAL A 268 -2.74 -19.45 0.22
CA VAL A 268 -2.42 -19.34 -1.21
C VAL A 268 -2.42 -20.73 -1.85
N GLY A 269 -3.29 -20.94 -2.85
CA GLY A 269 -3.33 -22.17 -3.65
C GLY A 269 -4.00 -23.39 -2.99
N ALA A 270 -4.57 -23.24 -1.79
CA ALA A 270 -5.32 -24.30 -1.11
C ALA A 270 -6.71 -23.81 -0.67
N GLY A 271 -7.66 -24.74 -0.55
CA GLY A 271 -9.02 -24.44 -0.07
C GLY A 271 -9.05 -24.07 1.42
N PRO A 272 -10.21 -23.61 1.93
CA PRO A 272 -10.37 -23.28 3.34
C PRO A 272 -10.18 -24.51 4.25
N GLU A 273 -9.44 -24.33 5.35
CA GLU A 273 -9.37 -25.28 6.46
C GLU A 273 -10.23 -24.75 7.62
N GLU A 274 -11.09 -25.60 8.19
CA GLU A 274 -11.79 -25.33 9.44
C GLU A 274 -10.93 -25.73 10.64
N PHE A 275 -10.89 -24.87 11.66
CA PHE A 275 -10.13 -25.09 12.88
C PHE A 275 -10.91 -24.64 14.13
N PRO A 276 -10.68 -25.24 15.31
CA PRO A 276 -11.25 -24.77 16.56
C PRO A 276 -10.59 -23.42 16.98
N PRO A 277 -11.33 -22.42 17.49
CA PRO A 277 -10.82 -21.04 17.70
C PRO A 277 -9.54 -20.94 18.55
N GLU A 278 -9.29 -21.90 19.42
CA GLU A 278 -8.09 -21.98 20.27
C GLU A 278 -6.81 -22.09 19.43
N ARG A 279 -6.89 -22.68 18.23
CA ARG A 279 -5.78 -22.80 17.27
C ARG A 279 -5.51 -21.51 16.50
N LEU A 280 -6.29 -20.45 16.70
CA LEU A 280 -6.08 -19.16 16.02
C LEU A 280 -4.64 -18.63 16.17
N ARG A 281 -4.05 -18.85 17.35
CA ARG A 281 -2.67 -18.44 17.65
C ARG A 281 -1.64 -19.05 16.70
N GLU A 282 -1.90 -20.24 16.14
CA GLU A 282 -1.02 -20.92 15.18
C GLU A 282 -0.88 -20.16 13.85
N PHE A 283 -1.88 -19.37 13.47
CA PHE A 283 -1.96 -18.69 12.18
C PHE A 283 -1.63 -17.20 12.26
N VAL A 284 -2.00 -16.57 13.38
CA VAL A 284 -1.94 -15.11 13.54
C VAL A 284 -0.60 -14.65 14.12
N SER A 285 0.00 -15.43 15.04
CA SER A 285 1.19 -15.03 15.79
C SER A 285 2.50 -15.09 15.01
N GLU A 286 3.37 -14.10 15.19
CA GLU A 286 4.76 -14.12 14.67
C GLU A 286 5.57 -15.30 15.24
N GLU A 287 5.24 -15.77 16.45
CA GLU A 287 5.91 -16.93 17.06
C GLU A 287 5.65 -18.23 16.28
N HIS A 288 4.41 -18.43 15.81
CA HIS A 288 4.00 -19.67 15.14
C HIS A 288 3.90 -19.55 13.61
N ASN A 289 3.86 -18.32 13.08
CA ASN A 289 3.79 -18.01 11.65
C ASN A 289 4.61 -16.72 11.33
N PRO A 290 5.94 -16.74 11.52
CA PRO A 290 6.77 -15.55 11.36
C PRO A 290 6.70 -15.03 9.92
N GLY A 291 6.40 -13.75 9.75
CA GLY A 291 6.28 -13.11 8.43
C GLY A 291 5.28 -13.79 7.48
N ASN A 292 4.21 -14.38 8.02
CA ASN A 292 3.18 -15.09 7.26
C ASN A 292 3.71 -16.21 6.33
N ARG A 293 4.74 -16.96 6.72
CA ARG A 293 5.29 -18.09 5.94
C ARG A 293 4.28 -19.19 5.58
N LYS A 294 3.21 -19.32 6.35
CA LYS A 294 2.10 -20.24 6.03
C LYS A 294 1.25 -19.73 4.85
N ASN A 295 1.52 -18.54 4.32
CA ASN A 295 0.81 -17.91 3.21
C ASN A 295 -0.70 -17.82 3.48
N VAL A 296 -1.07 -17.42 4.70
CA VAL A 296 -2.46 -17.23 5.08
C VAL A 296 -2.98 -15.96 4.40
N THR A 297 -4.10 -16.07 3.69
CA THR A 297 -4.72 -14.96 2.96
C THR A 297 -5.95 -14.40 3.65
N ARG A 298 -6.69 -15.26 4.38
CA ARG A 298 -7.91 -14.88 5.09
C ARG A 298 -8.06 -15.69 6.37
N LEU A 299 -8.50 -15.02 7.43
CA LEU A 299 -8.89 -15.64 8.70
C LEU A 299 -10.26 -15.13 9.13
N LEU A 300 -11.12 -16.07 9.49
CA LEU A 300 -12.47 -15.81 9.97
C LEU A 300 -12.73 -16.65 11.21
N VAL A 301 -13.22 -16.02 12.27
CA VAL A 301 -13.66 -16.70 13.48
C VAL A 301 -15.13 -16.39 13.70
N GLU A 302 -15.90 -17.42 13.99
CA GLU A 302 -17.31 -17.33 14.32
C GLU A 302 -17.51 -17.58 15.80
N LEU A 303 -18.26 -16.70 16.48
CA LEU A 303 -18.55 -16.81 17.91
C LEU A 303 -20.02 -16.54 18.20
N PRO A 304 -20.62 -17.19 19.22
CA PRO A 304 -21.99 -16.94 19.66
C PRO A 304 -22.09 -15.69 20.56
N ALA A 305 -21.46 -14.57 20.18
CA ALA A 305 -21.47 -13.33 20.95
C ALA A 305 -22.64 -12.41 20.53
N PRO A 306 -23.49 -11.92 21.45
CA PRO A 306 -24.61 -11.04 21.11
C PRO A 306 -24.21 -9.76 20.37
N ARG A 307 -23.05 -9.19 20.69
CA ARG A 307 -22.52 -7.97 20.06
C ARG A 307 -22.09 -8.13 18.59
N LEU A 308 -22.08 -9.37 18.07
CA LEU A 308 -21.79 -9.69 16.67
C LEU A 308 -23.07 -9.90 15.83
N ARG A 309 -24.25 -9.82 16.45
CA ARG A 309 -25.53 -9.99 15.74
C ARG A 309 -25.75 -8.84 14.74
N ASN A 310 -26.80 -8.97 13.93
CA ASN A 310 -27.21 -7.96 12.95
C ASN A 310 -26.17 -7.66 11.85
N GLY A 311 -25.26 -8.59 11.58
CA GLY A 311 -24.26 -8.45 10.53
C GLY A 311 -23.00 -7.68 10.95
N VAL A 312 -22.79 -7.46 12.25
CA VAL A 312 -21.57 -6.81 12.76
C VAL A 312 -20.39 -7.77 12.71
N VAL A 313 -19.26 -7.27 12.20
CA VAL A 313 -18.00 -8.00 12.16
C VAL A 313 -16.93 -7.14 12.82
N PHE A 314 -16.28 -7.67 13.87
CA PHE A 314 -15.12 -7.01 14.45
C PHE A 314 -13.85 -7.52 13.79
N VAL A 315 -12.92 -6.61 13.49
CA VAL A 315 -11.64 -6.99 12.87
C VAL A 315 -10.49 -6.55 13.74
N ASP A 316 -9.68 -7.53 14.16
CA ASP A 316 -8.38 -7.27 14.76
C ASP A 316 -7.38 -7.06 13.63
N THR A 317 -6.84 -5.85 13.53
CA THR A 317 -5.85 -5.53 12.51
C THR A 317 -4.44 -5.75 13.04
N PRO A 318 -3.51 -6.19 12.18
CA PRO A 318 -2.09 -6.23 12.48
C PRO A 318 -1.63 -5.01 13.28
N GLY A 319 -0.92 -5.22 14.39
CA GLY A 319 -0.35 -4.12 15.15
C GLY A 319 0.49 -3.24 14.23
N LEU A 320 -0.02 -2.06 13.95
CA LEU A 320 0.55 -1.12 13.00
C LEU A 320 1.95 -0.73 13.49
N GLY A 321 2.96 -1.44 13.01
CA GLY A 321 4.24 -0.82 12.74
C GLY A 321 4.01 0.22 11.65
N SER A 322 4.83 1.28 11.65
CA SER A 322 4.58 2.50 10.89
C SER A 322 4.05 2.24 9.47
N LEU A 323 3.14 3.10 9.01
CA LEU A 323 2.75 3.22 7.59
C LEU A 323 3.94 3.52 6.66
N ALA A 324 5.16 3.62 7.20
CA ALA A 324 6.43 3.82 6.51
C ALA A 324 7.36 2.58 6.58
N THR A 325 6.88 1.42 7.04
CA THR A 325 7.61 0.13 7.04
C THR A 325 6.91 -0.89 6.14
N ALA A 326 7.59 -2.01 5.84
CA ALA A 326 7.14 -3.05 4.90
C ALA A 326 5.72 -3.65 5.16
N GLY A 327 5.08 -3.36 6.31
CA GLY A 327 3.68 -3.73 6.63
C GLY A 327 2.60 -2.68 6.27
N ALA A 328 3.00 -1.57 5.63
CA ALA A 328 2.11 -0.47 5.28
C ALA A 328 1.16 -0.81 4.12
N ALA A 329 1.59 -1.68 3.22
CA ALA A 329 0.82 -2.10 2.06
C ALA A 329 -0.41 -2.92 2.47
N GLU A 330 -0.26 -3.83 3.43
CA GLU A 330 -1.33 -4.66 3.97
C GLU A 330 -2.37 -3.84 4.73
N THR A 331 -1.91 -2.87 5.53
CA THR A 331 -2.78 -1.93 6.23
C THR A 331 -3.57 -1.07 5.24
N ARG A 332 -2.88 -0.48 4.25
CA ARG A 332 -3.50 0.36 3.22
C ARG A 332 -4.46 -0.43 2.34
N ALA A 333 -4.15 -1.69 2.03
CA ALA A 333 -5.04 -2.60 1.30
C ALA A 333 -6.29 -2.97 2.11
N TYR A 334 -6.25 -2.86 3.43
CA TYR A 334 -7.38 -3.14 4.31
C TYR A 334 -8.31 -1.92 4.53
N LEU A 335 -7.80 -0.69 4.50
CA LEU A 335 -8.59 0.52 4.75
C LEU A 335 -9.90 0.62 3.92
N PRO A 336 -9.92 0.31 2.61
CA PRO A 336 -11.14 0.39 1.80
C PRO A 336 -12.28 -0.54 2.26
N ARG A 337 -11.95 -1.58 3.03
CA ARG A 337 -12.91 -2.58 3.53
C ARG A 337 -13.60 -2.14 4.82
N CYS A 338 -12.95 -1.28 5.60
CA CYS A 338 -13.45 -0.82 6.89
C CYS A 338 -14.71 0.06 6.74
N ASP A 339 -15.73 -0.15 7.59
CA ASP A 339 -16.92 0.72 7.65
C ASP A 339 -16.89 1.66 8.86
N LEU A 340 -16.21 1.26 9.93
CA LEU A 340 -15.97 2.05 11.13
C LEU A 340 -14.61 1.70 11.73
N ALA A 341 -13.78 2.71 12.01
CA ALA A 341 -12.45 2.52 12.59
C ALA A 341 -12.41 2.91 14.06
N LEU A 342 -11.86 2.04 14.90
CA LEU A 342 -11.55 2.29 16.30
C LEU A 342 -10.03 2.42 16.44
N VAL A 343 -9.52 3.64 16.67
CA VAL A 343 -8.08 3.90 16.80
C VAL A 343 -7.69 3.95 18.27
N LEU A 344 -6.89 2.98 18.73
CA LEU A 344 -6.40 2.93 20.11
C LEU A 344 -5.06 3.65 20.25
N VAL A 345 -5.03 4.62 21.16
CA VAL A 345 -3.85 5.35 21.61
C VAL A 345 -3.60 5.00 23.07
N ASP A 346 -2.39 4.57 23.42
CA ASP A 346 -2.06 4.17 24.80
C ASP A 346 -1.94 5.41 25.70
N ALA A 347 -2.70 5.45 26.80
CA ALA A 347 -2.70 6.52 27.81
C ALA A 347 -1.33 6.78 28.45
N GLY A 348 -0.46 5.78 28.50
CA GLY A 348 0.91 5.92 28.99
C GLY A 348 1.88 6.52 27.96
N SER A 349 1.41 6.77 26.74
CA SER A 349 2.20 7.35 25.64
C SER A 349 1.52 8.59 25.07
N SER A 350 2.32 9.50 24.51
CA SER A 350 1.77 10.62 23.75
C SER A 350 1.34 10.17 22.35
N LEU A 351 0.37 10.88 21.78
CA LEU A 351 -0.01 10.73 20.37
C LEU A 351 1.23 10.85 19.48
N THR A 352 1.42 9.90 18.56
CA THR A 352 2.58 9.89 17.67
C THR A 352 2.22 10.27 16.25
N ALA A 353 3.23 10.60 15.44
CA ALA A 353 3.05 10.86 14.02
C ALA A 353 2.46 9.65 13.26
N GLU A 354 2.71 8.43 13.74
CA GLU A 354 2.12 7.21 13.17
C GLU A 354 0.61 7.14 13.40
N ASP A 355 0.16 7.52 14.60
CA ASP A 355 -1.27 7.55 14.94
C ASP A 355 -1.99 8.63 14.13
N LEU A 356 -1.38 9.81 13.95
CA LEU A 356 -1.90 10.89 13.12
C LEU A 356 -2.01 10.49 11.64
N ALA A 357 -0.96 9.89 11.07
CA ALA A 357 -0.96 9.43 9.69
C ALA A 357 -2.04 8.35 9.43
N LEU A 358 -2.26 7.46 10.41
CA LEU A 358 -3.34 6.48 10.34
C LEU A 358 -4.73 7.15 10.35
N ILE A 359 -4.96 8.09 11.28
CA ILE A 359 -6.24 8.80 11.36
C ILE A 359 -6.50 9.56 10.06
N GLN A 360 -5.48 10.22 9.50
CA GLN A 360 -5.56 10.90 8.23
C GLN A 360 -5.90 9.92 7.08
N ALA A 361 -5.20 8.79 6.98
CA ALA A 361 -5.46 7.80 5.93
C ALA A 361 -6.88 7.22 6.01
N LEU A 362 -7.41 6.99 7.21
CA LEU A 362 -8.80 6.56 7.42
C LEU A 362 -9.79 7.63 6.96
N TYR A 363 -9.53 8.88 7.30
CA TYR A 363 -10.37 10.02 6.91
C TYR A 363 -10.39 10.23 5.39
N GLU A 364 -9.23 10.16 4.73
CA GLU A 364 -9.08 10.26 3.27
C GLU A 364 -9.85 9.16 2.52
N ASN A 365 -10.01 7.99 3.16
CA ASN A 365 -10.82 6.87 2.65
C ASN A 365 -12.30 6.96 3.05
N ALA A 366 -12.76 8.10 3.58
CA ALA A 366 -14.12 8.34 4.05
C ALA A 366 -14.63 7.33 5.10
N VAL A 367 -13.71 6.82 5.93
CA VAL A 367 -14.03 5.92 7.04
C VAL A 367 -14.25 6.75 8.31
N PRO A 368 -15.41 6.65 8.97
CA PRO A 368 -15.63 7.25 10.28
C PRO A 368 -14.65 6.68 11.33
N VAL A 369 -14.11 7.55 12.19
CA VAL A 369 -13.07 7.20 13.17
C VAL A 369 -13.52 7.56 14.59
N HIS A 370 -13.41 6.61 15.52
CA HIS A 370 -13.45 6.85 16.97
C HIS A 370 -12.07 6.65 17.56
N VAL A 371 -11.60 7.61 18.37
CA VAL A 371 -10.28 7.53 19.01
C VAL A 371 -10.47 7.13 20.47
N LEU A 372 -9.77 6.07 20.89
CA LEU A 372 -9.84 5.49 22.22
C LEU A 372 -8.50 5.63 22.93
N LEU A 373 -8.51 6.27 24.09
CA LEU A 373 -7.35 6.33 24.97
C LEU A 373 -7.33 5.08 25.86
N SER A 374 -6.60 4.06 25.43
CA SER A 374 -6.53 2.75 26.10
C SER A 374 -5.64 2.80 27.35
N LYS A 375 -5.79 1.82 28.24
CA LYS A 375 -5.06 1.75 29.53
C LYS A 375 -5.30 2.96 30.43
N ALA A 376 -6.51 3.53 30.38
CA ALA A 376 -6.89 4.69 31.20
C ALA A 376 -6.85 4.41 32.72
N ASP A 377 -6.74 3.15 33.14
CA ASP A 377 -6.47 2.74 34.53
C ASP A 377 -5.15 3.28 35.08
N LEU A 378 -4.19 3.64 34.21
CA LEU A 378 -2.93 4.27 34.61
C LEU A 378 -3.07 5.73 35.03
N LEU A 379 -4.22 6.35 34.72
CA LEU A 379 -4.49 7.76 34.97
C LEU A 379 -5.53 7.93 36.08
N THR A 380 -5.40 9.03 36.84
CA THR A 380 -6.45 9.48 37.76
C THR A 380 -7.65 10.01 36.98
N GLU A 381 -8.83 10.09 37.59
CA GLU A 381 -10.04 10.57 36.90
C GLU A 381 -9.86 11.97 36.29
N ALA A 382 -9.25 12.89 37.04
CA ALA A 382 -8.97 14.24 36.56
C ALA A 382 -7.91 14.26 35.43
N ASP A 383 -6.95 13.33 35.43
CA ASP A 383 -5.95 13.22 34.36
C ASP A 383 -6.51 12.59 33.09
N ARG A 384 -7.51 11.69 33.19
CA ARG A 384 -8.16 11.08 32.02
C ARG A 384 -8.82 12.12 31.15
N GLU A 385 -9.62 13.00 31.75
CA GLU A 385 -10.31 14.08 31.02
C GLU A 385 -9.30 15.05 30.38
N ARG A 386 -8.25 15.43 31.13
CA ARG A 386 -7.17 16.28 30.61
C ARG A 386 -6.44 15.64 29.43
N MET A 387 -6.08 14.36 29.53
CA MET A 387 -5.35 13.65 28.49
C MET A 387 -6.21 13.44 27.23
N ALA A 388 -7.49 13.12 27.41
CA ALA A 388 -8.44 13.02 26.30
C ALA A 388 -8.59 14.37 25.58
N ALA A 389 -8.77 15.47 26.32
CA ALA A 389 -8.85 16.82 25.75
C ALA A 389 -7.55 17.23 25.04
N TYR A 390 -6.39 16.94 25.65
CA TYR A 390 -5.09 17.21 25.03
C TYR A 390 -4.92 16.45 23.72
N THR A 391 -5.28 15.16 23.69
CA THR A 391 -5.19 14.33 22.48
C THR A 391 -6.14 14.83 21.38
N ALA A 392 -7.37 15.20 21.74
CA ALA A 392 -8.34 15.76 20.80
C ALA A 392 -7.86 17.10 20.20
N GLU A 393 -7.28 17.97 21.03
CA GLU A 393 -6.72 19.24 20.56
C GLU A 393 -5.51 19.03 19.65
N HIS A 394 -4.64 18.06 19.95
CA HIS A 394 -3.50 17.72 19.11
C HIS A 394 -3.94 17.19 17.73
N ILE A 395 -4.97 16.33 17.68
CA ILE A 395 -5.56 15.86 16.42
C ILE A 395 -6.13 17.05 15.62
N ARG A 396 -6.79 17.99 16.31
CA ARG A 396 -7.35 19.18 15.68
C ARG A 396 -6.28 20.11 15.13
N SER A 397 -5.19 20.35 15.86
CA SER A 397 -4.12 21.25 15.43
C SER A 397 -3.34 20.69 14.24
N GLU A 398 -3.07 19.38 14.23
CA GLU A 398 -2.27 18.74 13.19
C GLU A 398 -3.08 18.35 11.94
N LEU A 399 -4.32 17.87 12.11
CA LEU A 399 -5.14 17.33 11.01
C LEU A 399 -6.35 18.19 10.66
N GLY A 400 -6.68 19.20 11.46
CA GLY A 400 -7.91 20.00 11.28
C GLY A 400 -9.20 19.21 11.58
N LEU A 401 -9.09 18.03 12.21
CA LEU A 401 -10.22 17.14 12.48
C LEU A 401 -10.71 17.29 13.92
N ASN A 402 -12.02 17.42 14.10
CA ASN A 402 -12.64 17.47 15.43
C ASN A 402 -13.16 16.09 15.82
N LEU A 403 -12.29 15.26 16.44
CA LEU A 403 -12.63 13.91 16.88
C LEU A 403 -12.74 13.84 18.41
N ALA A 404 -13.78 13.18 18.90
CA ALA A 404 -13.89 12.85 20.31
C ALA A 404 -12.90 11.75 20.69
N VAL A 405 -12.24 11.92 21.84
CA VAL A 405 -11.30 10.93 22.40
C VAL A 405 -11.92 10.37 23.67
N HIS A 406 -12.08 9.05 23.73
CA HIS A 406 -12.74 8.39 24.87
C HIS A 406 -11.75 7.54 25.68
N PRO A 407 -11.59 7.80 26.99
CA PRO A 407 -10.76 6.96 27.85
C PRO A 407 -11.42 5.61 28.10
N VAL A 408 -10.67 4.53 27.88
CA VAL A 408 -11.14 3.16 28.06
C VAL A 408 -10.10 2.30 28.77
N SER A 409 -10.56 1.31 29.53
CA SER A 409 -9.70 0.28 30.12
C SER A 409 -10.41 -1.06 30.14
N VAL A 410 -9.63 -2.13 29.96
CA VAL A 410 -10.07 -3.52 30.10
C VAL A 410 -9.73 -4.09 31.49
N ARG A 411 -9.04 -3.32 32.35
CA ARG A 411 -8.62 -3.79 33.67
C ARG A 411 -9.81 -3.94 34.62
N PRO A 412 -9.83 -4.99 35.46
CA PRO A 412 -10.81 -5.12 36.54
C PRO A 412 -10.83 -3.84 37.41
N GLY A 413 -12.03 -3.33 37.70
CA GLY A 413 -12.24 -2.07 38.43
C GLY A 413 -12.39 -0.83 37.55
N HIS A 414 -11.92 -0.86 36.30
CA HIS A 414 -12.02 0.24 35.34
C HIS A 414 -12.74 -0.13 34.04
N SER A 415 -13.20 -1.38 33.90
CA SER A 415 -13.94 -1.87 32.72
C SER A 415 -15.23 -1.10 32.45
N HIS A 416 -15.85 -0.48 33.46
CA HIS A 416 -17.03 0.36 33.31
C HIS A 416 -16.83 1.51 32.31
N LEU A 417 -15.60 2.00 32.13
CA LEU A 417 -15.28 3.03 31.12
C LEU A 417 -15.48 2.50 29.70
N LEU A 418 -14.97 1.31 29.42
CA LEU A 418 -15.13 0.65 28.12
C LEU A 418 -16.59 0.26 27.88
N GLU A 419 -17.24 -0.31 28.88
CA GLU A 419 -18.65 -0.74 28.77
C GLU A 419 -19.59 0.45 28.55
N SER A 420 -19.44 1.54 29.33
CA SER A 420 -20.25 2.74 29.15
C SER A 420 -20.00 3.41 27.79
N TRP A 421 -18.78 3.42 27.29
CA TRP A 421 -18.49 3.96 25.96
C TRP A 421 -19.12 3.07 24.88
N PHE A 422 -18.95 1.76 24.97
CA PHE A 422 -19.47 0.81 23.99
C PHE A 422 -20.99 0.89 23.91
N GLU A 423 -21.69 0.93 25.05
CA GLU A 423 -23.16 1.05 25.11
C GLU A 423 -23.68 2.37 24.52
N ARG A 424 -22.96 3.48 24.74
CA ARG A 424 -23.40 4.82 24.28
C ARG A 424 -23.06 5.10 22.81
N GLU A 425 -21.86 4.71 22.39
CA GLU A 425 -21.30 5.11 21.09
C GLU A 425 -21.41 4.00 20.04
N ILE A 426 -21.15 2.74 20.42
CA ILE A 426 -21.02 1.64 19.45
C ILE A 426 -22.29 0.81 19.32
N MET A 427 -22.98 0.51 20.42
CA MET A 427 -24.20 -0.30 20.39
C MET A 427 -25.28 0.28 19.46
N PRO A 428 -25.55 1.61 19.46
CA PRO A 428 -26.54 2.17 18.53
C PRO A 428 -26.12 2.02 17.06
N LEU A 429 -24.81 1.98 16.76
CA LEU A 429 -24.30 1.73 15.42
C LEU A 429 -24.45 0.25 15.05
N CYS A 430 -24.18 -0.67 15.97
CA CYS A 430 -24.41 -2.11 15.78
C CYS A 430 -25.90 -2.43 15.53
N GLU A 431 -26.81 -1.75 16.20
CA GLU A 431 -28.27 -1.88 15.97
C GLU A 431 -28.68 -1.41 14.57
N ARG A 432 -27.97 -0.41 14.03
CA ARG A 432 -28.20 0.15 12.69
C ARG A 432 -27.21 -0.35 11.64
N ALA A 433 -26.51 -1.46 11.93
CA ALA A 433 -25.41 -1.97 11.10
C ALA A 433 -25.79 -2.14 9.62
N GLN A 434 -26.99 -2.65 9.33
CA GLN A 434 -27.47 -2.82 7.94
C GLN A 434 -27.67 -1.48 7.21
N GLU A 435 -28.23 -0.47 7.88
CA GLU A 435 -28.39 0.87 7.30
C GLU A 435 -27.03 1.54 7.06
N LEU A 436 -26.10 1.40 8.01
CA LEU A 436 -24.77 1.99 7.95
C LEU A 436 -23.87 1.30 6.91
N GLU A 437 -24.01 -0.02 6.73
CA GLU A 437 -23.34 -0.79 5.68
C GLU A 437 -23.76 -0.30 4.30
N GLN A 438 -25.06 -0.16 4.03
CA GLN A 438 -25.56 0.39 2.75
C GLN A 438 -25.03 1.81 2.50
N ARG A 439 -25.02 2.67 3.52
CA ARG A 439 -24.46 4.03 3.41
C ARG A 439 -22.96 4.00 3.15
N SER A 440 -22.22 3.13 3.83
CA SER A 440 -20.78 2.97 3.64
C SER A 440 -20.47 2.55 2.21
N LEU A 441 -21.19 1.54 1.71
CA LEU A 441 -21.03 1.03 0.35
C LEU A 441 -21.38 2.10 -0.71
N ALA A 442 -22.45 2.87 -0.50
CA ALA A 442 -22.82 3.97 -1.37
C ALA A 442 -21.72 5.05 -1.42
N ARG A 443 -21.16 5.44 -0.26
CA ARG A 443 -20.03 6.38 -0.20
C ARG A 443 -18.79 5.85 -0.94
N LYS A 444 -18.42 4.59 -0.71
CA LYS A 444 -17.27 3.93 -1.36
C LYS A 444 -17.43 3.89 -2.88
N THR A 445 -18.64 3.54 -3.34
CA THR A 445 -18.98 3.50 -4.77
C THR A 445 -18.92 4.89 -5.40
N ALA A 446 -19.47 5.92 -4.73
CA ALA A 446 -19.40 7.30 -5.20
C ALA A 446 -17.96 7.82 -5.30
N ARG A 447 -17.11 7.51 -4.31
CA ARG A 447 -15.68 7.89 -4.32
C ARG A 447 -14.94 7.23 -5.48
N LEU A 448 -15.13 5.92 -5.67
CA LEU A 448 -14.55 5.19 -6.80
C LEU A 448 -15.01 5.78 -8.14
N LYS A 449 -16.32 6.11 -8.26
CA LYS A 449 -16.88 6.77 -9.44
C LYS A 449 -16.13 8.06 -9.77
N GLU A 450 -15.91 8.91 -8.77
CA GLU A 450 -15.22 10.19 -8.96
C GLU A 450 -13.75 10.01 -9.34
N SER A 451 -13.05 9.04 -8.74
CA SER A 451 -11.66 8.75 -9.11
C SER A 451 -11.53 8.23 -10.54
N VAL A 452 -12.42 7.32 -10.97
CA VAL A 452 -12.46 6.82 -12.35
C VAL A 452 -12.81 7.96 -13.33
N ARG A 453 -13.77 8.81 -12.97
CA ARG A 453 -14.14 9.99 -13.77
C ARG A 453 -12.95 10.92 -13.98
N ALA A 454 -12.24 11.29 -12.90
CA ALA A 454 -11.08 12.16 -12.98
C ALA A 454 -9.99 11.57 -13.90
N ALA A 455 -9.77 10.25 -13.82
CA ALA A 455 -8.84 9.54 -14.69
C ALA A 455 -9.25 9.59 -16.18
N LEU A 456 -10.54 9.40 -16.48
CA LEU A 456 -11.08 9.48 -17.84
C LEU A 456 -11.10 10.91 -18.39
N GLN A 457 -11.44 11.91 -17.57
CA GLN A 457 -11.44 13.32 -17.97
C GLN A 457 -10.04 13.79 -18.34
N ALA A 458 -9.05 13.40 -17.54
CA ALA A 458 -7.65 13.62 -17.89
C ALA A 458 -7.39 13.02 -19.28
N ARG A 459 -7.73 11.75 -19.51
CA ARG A 459 -7.54 11.09 -20.82
C ARG A 459 -8.25 11.81 -21.99
N ALA A 460 -9.45 12.35 -21.78
CA ALA A 460 -10.22 13.06 -22.80
C ALA A 460 -9.59 14.39 -23.21
N HIS A 461 -9.09 15.15 -22.24
CA HIS A 461 -8.42 16.43 -22.48
C HIS A 461 -7.12 16.27 -23.28
N HIS A 462 -6.47 15.10 -23.23
CA HIS A 462 -5.24 14.83 -23.96
C HIS A 462 -5.46 14.34 -25.40
N ALA A 463 -6.49 13.52 -25.66
CA ALA A 463 -6.84 13.10 -27.02
C ALA A 463 -7.22 14.28 -27.95
N ALA A 464 -7.59 15.44 -27.39
CA ALA A 464 -7.88 16.66 -28.14
C ALA A 464 -6.63 17.46 -28.58
N ARG A 465 -5.42 17.11 -28.14
CA ARG A 465 -4.17 17.85 -28.42
C ARG A 465 -3.11 16.96 -29.10
N THR A 466 -3.29 16.65 -30.39
CA THR A 466 -2.22 16.01 -31.20
C THR A 466 -1.45 17.04 -32.02
N GLY A 467 -0.16 17.19 -31.71
CA GLY A 467 0.84 17.87 -32.55
C GLY A 467 1.95 18.57 -31.76
N THR A 468 3.23 18.30 -32.09
CA THR A 468 4.46 19.03 -31.66
C THR A 468 5.02 18.84 -30.23
N GLY A 469 4.79 17.69 -29.57
CA GLY A 469 5.22 17.49 -28.17
C GLY A 469 6.49 16.66 -27.90
N GLY A 470 7.00 15.83 -28.83
CA GLY A 470 7.92 14.73 -28.48
C GLY A 470 9.28 15.09 -27.85
N GLN A 471 9.95 16.16 -28.31
CA GLN A 471 11.24 16.60 -27.73
C GLN A 471 11.07 17.28 -26.37
N ALA A 472 10.08 18.17 -26.27
CA ALA A 472 9.66 18.78 -25.01
C ALA A 472 9.27 17.73 -23.96
N LEU A 473 8.66 16.62 -24.39
CA LEU A 473 8.28 15.50 -23.54
C LEU A 473 9.49 14.77 -22.94
N GLN A 474 10.48 14.44 -23.78
CA GLN A 474 11.72 13.78 -23.35
C GLN A 474 12.56 14.66 -22.42
N GLU A 475 12.58 15.98 -22.67
CA GLU A 475 13.26 16.93 -21.79
C GLU A 475 12.63 16.97 -20.39
N VAL A 476 11.30 16.97 -20.31
CA VAL A 476 10.58 16.96 -19.02
C VAL A 476 10.73 15.62 -18.30
N GLU A 477 10.61 14.50 -19.01
CA GLU A 477 10.80 13.16 -18.44
C GLU A 477 12.21 12.99 -17.85
N MET A 478 13.24 13.40 -18.60
CA MET A 478 14.62 13.37 -18.15
C MET A 478 14.83 14.26 -16.92
N ALA A 479 14.25 15.47 -16.90
CA ALA A 479 14.36 16.37 -15.75
C ALA A 479 13.69 15.80 -14.48
N LEU A 480 12.51 15.17 -14.60
CA LEU A 480 11.83 14.51 -13.48
C LEU A 480 12.60 13.27 -12.98
N ARG A 481 13.21 12.50 -13.88
CA ARG A 481 14.07 11.34 -13.53
C ARG A 481 15.34 11.76 -12.79
N VAL A 482 16.04 12.80 -13.28
CA VAL A 482 17.24 13.34 -12.62
C VAL A 482 16.91 13.83 -11.20
N LEU A 483 15.78 14.52 -11.04
CA LEU A 483 15.35 15.01 -9.74
C LEU A 483 14.94 13.88 -8.78
N SER A 484 14.32 12.81 -9.29
CA SER A 484 14.03 11.60 -8.47
C SER A 484 15.32 10.98 -7.92
N GLY A 485 16.38 10.92 -8.73
CA GLY A 485 17.71 10.48 -8.25
C GLY A 485 18.34 11.43 -7.22
N ARG A 486 18.04 12.73 -7.30
CA ARG A 486 18.50 13.74 -6.34
C ARG A 486 17.89 13.55 -4.95
N PHE A 487 16.63 13.11 -4.85
CA PHE A 487 15.99 12.77 -3.57
C PHE A 487 16.79 11.70 -2.81
N GLU A 488 17.20 10.63 -3.49
CA GLU A 488 18.00 9.57 -2.88
C GLU A 488 19.42 10.03 -2.51
N GLN A 489 20.05 10.88 -3.33
CA GLN A 489 21.35 11.46 -3.01
C GLN A 489 21.28 12.32 -1.73
N VAL A 490 20.30 13.23 -1.65
CA VAL A 490 20.10 14.11 -0.49
C VAL A 490 19.69 13.29 0.73
N ARG A 491 18.87 12.25 0.58
CA ARG A 491 18.52 11.30 1.67
C ARG A 491 19.78 10.68 2.26
N ALA A 492 20.66 10.14 1.43
CA ALA A 492 21.91 9.54 1.87
C ALA A 492 22.85 10.54 2.54
N GLU A 493 22.90 11.78 2.04
CA GLU A 493 23.72 12.84 2.62
C GLU A 493 23.19 13.35 3.96
N CYS A 494 21.89 13.61 4.07
CA CYS A 494 21.26 13.99 5.33
C CYS A 494 21.45 12.90 6.39
N PHE A 495 21.29 11.61 6.05
CA PHE A 495 21.52 10.51 7.01
C PHE A 495 22.98 10.39 7.45
N ARG A 496 23.93 10.72 6.57
CA ARG A 496 25.35 10.78 6.93
C ARG A 496 25.62 11.90 7.93
N LEU A 497 24.99 13.07 7.74
CA LEU A 497 25.12 14.21 8.65
C LEU A 497 24.46 13.92 10.01
N THR A 498 23.26 13.33 10.03
CA THR A 498 22.56 12.98 11.29
C THR A 498 23.26 11.87 12.08
N ASP A 499 23.85 10.87 11.42
CA ASP A 499 24.73 9.89 12.10
C ASP A 499 26.03 10.56 12.59
N GLY A 500 26.54 11.53 11.84
CA GLY A 500 27.70 12.35 12.20
C GLY A 500 27.54 13.09 13.53
N VAL A 501 26.34 13.58 13.84
CA VAL A 501 26.01 14.26 15.11
C VAL A 501 26.46 13.46 16.33
N ARG A 502 26.35 12.13 16.28
CA ARG A 502 26.68 11.22 17.39
C ARG A 502 28.17 11.23 17.74
N ARG A 503 29.02 11.67 16.81
CA ARG A 503 30.50 11.68 16.94
C ARG A 503 31.04 13.04 17.39
N LEU A 504 30.18 14.05 17.49
CA LEU A 504 30.57 15.44 17.76
C LEU A 504 30.84 15.77 19.23
N ALA A 505 30.63 14.83 20.15
CA ALA A 505 30.84 15.06 21.57
C ALA A 505 32.26 15.56 21.90
N ARG A 506 33.27 15.01 21.24
CA ARG A 506 34.68 15.42 21.44
C ARG A 506 34.95 16.83 20.93
N GLU A 507 34.36 17.17 19.79
CA GLU A 507 34.49 18.49 19.19
C GLU A 507 33.80 19.57 20.04
N ALA A 508 32.57 19.30 20.49
CA ALA A 508 31.83 20.19 21.37
C ALA A 508 32.60 20.47 22.68
N LEU A 509 33.20 19.44 23.29
CA LEU A 509 34.02 19.60 24.50
C LEU A 509 35.32 20.36 24.25
N ALA A 510 35.95 20.20 23.08
CA ALA A 510 37.14 20.95 22.69
C ALA A 510 36.82 22.45 22.45
N ARG A 511 35.64 22.75 21.88
CA ARG A 511 35.13 24.13 21.74
C ARG A 511 34.79 24.75 23.10
N ALA A 512 34.14 23.98 23.99
CA ALA A 512 33.84 24.40 25.36
C ALA A 512 35.11 24.74 26.17
N ALA A 513 36.16 23.90 26.08
CA ALA A 513 37.45 24.19 26.71
C ALA A 513 38.08 25.51 26.23
N GLY A 514 37.93 25.83 24.94
CA GLY A 514 38.38 27.10 24.36
C GLY A 514 37.58 28.30 24.87
N ALA A 515 36.26 28.16 24.99
CA ALA A 515 35.36 29.21 25.49
C ALA A 515 35.57 29.49 26.99
N LEU A 516 35.78 28.44 27.80
CA LEU A 516 36.07 28.54 29.24
C LEU A 516 37.33 29.33 29.57
N LEU A 517 38.30 29.39 28.66
CA LEU A 517 39.52 30.20 28.82
C LEU A 517 39.27 31.70 28.62
N LYS A 518 38.25 32.06 27.84
CA LYS A 518 37.92 33.44 27.47
C LYS A 518 36.83 34.04 28.37
N ALA A 519 35.99 33.18 28.97
CA ALA A 519 34.86 33.59 29.78
C ALA A 519 35.29 34.32 31.07
N ARG A 520 34.62 35.47 31.34
CA ARG A 520 34.86 36.28 32.55
C ARG A 520 33.71 36.25 33.56
N GLN A 521 32.47 36.04 33.11
CA GLN A 521 31.26 36.12 33.97
C GLN A 521 30.25 34.97 33.76
N GLU A 522 30.40 34.15 32.72
CA GLU A 522 29.46 33.06 32.42
C GLU A 522 29.69 31.83 33.31
N THR A 523 28.62 31.10 33.62
CA THR A 523 28.72 29.86 34.37
C THR A 523 29.35 28.75 33.51
N PRO A 524 30.21 27.90 34.10
CA PRO A 524 30.84 26.79 33.37
C PRO A 524 29.86 25.85 32.66
N VAL A 525 28.67 25.67 33.26
CA VAL A 525 27.57 24.87 32.70
C VAL A 525 27.03 25.51 31.43
N GLY A 526 26.75 26.82 31.47
CA GLY A 526 26.21 27.57 30.32
C GLY A 526 27.17 27.56 29.13
N ILE A 527 28.48 27.64 29.38
CA ILE A 527 29.49 27.59 28.32
C ILE A 527 29.55 26.21 27.64
N VAL A 528 29.44 25.14 28.42
CA VAL A 528 29.41 23.77 27.86
C VAL A 528 28.10 23.53 27.10
N ALA A 529 26.97 23.96 27.65
CA ALA A 529 25.66 23.87 27.00
C ALA A 529 25.65 24.62 25.65
N ALA A 530 26.12 25.88 25.63
CA ALA A 530 26.20 26.69 24.42
C ALA A 530 27.11 26.06 23.36
N ALA A 531 28.25 25.46 23.74
CA ALA A 531 29.14 24.79 22.80
C ALA A 531 28.52 23.51 22.19
N VAL A 532 27.74 22.77 22.98
CA VAL A 532 27.01 21.58 22.53
C VAL A 532 25.84 21.96 21.61
N GLU A 533 25.09 23.00 21.98
CA GLU A 533 24.01 23.58 21.17
C GLU A 533 24.53 24.13 19.84
N GLN A 534 25.67 24.82 19.84
CA GLN A 534 26.27 25.36 18.63
C GLN A 534 26.62 24.25 17.64
N VAL A 535 27.32 23.20 18.09
CA VAL A 535 27.75 22.09 17.23
C VAL A 535 26.55 21.28 16.71
N GLY A 536 25.53 21.07 17.54
CA GLY A 536 24.27 20.45 17.11
C GLY A 536 23.52 21.28 16.08
N SER A 537 23.42 22.60 16.30
CA SER A 537 22.72 23.53 15.41
C SER A 537 23.43 23.70 14.06
N GLU A 538 24.77 23.68 14.02
CA GLU A 538 25.55 23.70 12.77
C GLU A 538 25.18 22.51 11.87
N GLN A 539 25.04 21.31 12.44
CA GLN A 539 24.62 20.12 11.68
C GLN A 539 23.15 20.19 11.25
N ALA A 540 22.26 20.60 12.15
CA ALA A 540 20.84 20.73 11.84
C ALA A 540 20.61 21.75 10.71
N ARG A 541 21.38 22.84 10.70
CA ARG A 541 21.35 23.83 9.64
C ARG A 541 21.87 23.28 8.31
N ALA A 542 22.99 22.54 8.31
CA ALA A 542 23.49 21.91 7.08
C ALA A 542 22.47 20.93 6.47
N VAL A 543 21.76 20.18 7.32
CA VAL A 543 20.66 19.31 6.91
C VAL A 543 19.48 20.10 6.34
N ALA A 544 19.08 21.20 6.99
CA ALA A 544 18.00 22.05 6.50
C ALA A 544 18.35 22.70 5.15
N GLU A 545 19.58 23.18 4.98
CA GLU A 545 20.05 23.78 3.72
C GLU A 545 19.95 22.80 2.54
N LEU A 546 20.32 21.53 2.74
CA LEU A 546 20.17 20.47 1.72
C LEU A 546 18.71 20.21 1.35
N LEU A 547 17.81 20.16 2.34
CA LEU A 547 16.37 19.94 2.10
C LEU A 547 15.73 21.15 1.42
N GLU A 548 16.11 22.36 1.81
CA GLU A 548 15.64 23.58 1.15
C GLU A 548 16.11 23.66 -0.30
N GLU A 549 17.36 23.30 -0.58
CA GLU A 549 17.89 23.24 -1.94
C GLU A 549 17.11 22.23 -2.80
N LEU A 550 16.88 21.02 -2.27
CA LEU A 550 16.07 20.01 -2.93
C LEU A 550 14.63 20.49 -3.20
N ALA A 551 14.00 21.18 -2.23
CA ALA A 551 12.67 21.73 -2.39
C ALA A 551 12.61 22.82 -3.48
N ARG A 552 13.63 23.69 -3.56
CA ARG A 552 13.74 24.70 -4.63
C ARG A 552 13.97 24.05 -5.99
N GLU A 553 14.83 23.04 -6.08
CA GLU A 553 15.06 22.26 -7.30
C GLU A 553 13.75 21.60 -7.77
N ALA A 554 13.01 20.96 -6.85
CA ALA A 554 11.71 20.36 -7.16
C ALA A 554 10.66 21.37 -7.66
N ALA A 555 10.53 22.51 -6.98
CA ALA A 555 9.62 23.57 -7.40
C ALA A 555 9.96 24.15 -8.79
N ARG A 556 11.25 24.22 -9.14
CA ARG A 556 11.70 24.71 -10.45
C ARG A 556 11.43 23.69 -11.55
N THR A 557 11.77 22.43 -11.33
CA THR A 557 11.55 21.35 -12.31
C THR A 557 10.07 21.17 -12.62
N LEU A 558 9.19 21.17 -11.60
CA LEU A 558 7.74 21.04 -11.82
C LEU A 558 7.15 22.25 -12.55
N ARG A 559 7.61 23.48 -12.27
CA ARG A 559 7.17 24.68 -13.02
C ARG A 559 7.68 24.69 -14.46
N GLN A 560 8.90 24.21 -14.70
CA GLN A 560 9.41 24.04 -16.05
C GLN A 560 8.61 22.99 -16.82
N ALA A 561 8.29 21.85 -16.19
CA ALA A 561 7.42 20.82 -16.74
C ALA A 561 6.04 21.38 -17.12
N GLU A 562 5.43 22.14 -16.21
CA GLU A 562 4.15 22.81 -16.43
C GLU A 562 4.20 23.79 -17.62
N ALA A 563 5.24 24.63 -17.69
CA ALA A 563 5.41 25.62 -18.76
C ALA A 563 5.67 24.96 -20.13
N ILE A 564 6.51 23.92 -20.17
CA ILE A 564 6.85 23.18 -21.39
C ILE A 564 5.63 22.43 -21.93
N LEU A 565 4.83 21.84 -21.04
CA LEU A 565 3.63 21.07 -21.41
C LEU A 565 2.37 21.95 -21.57
N GLN A 566 2.46 23.26 -21.28
CA GLN A 566 1.33 24.19 -21.26
C GLN A 566 0.12 23.66 -20.47
N MET A 567 0.39 22.94 -19.38
CA MET A 567 -0.63 22.41 -18.49
C MET A 567 -0.88 23.40 -17.36
N GLN A 568 -2.09 23.44 -16.83
CA GLN A 568 -2.36 24.10 -15.54
C GLN A 568 -2.50 22.98 -14.53
N CYS A 569 -1.38 22.59 -13.95
CA CYS A 569 -1.38 21.68 -12.81
C CYS A 569 -1.33 22.57 -11.56
N ASN A 570 -2.00 22.21 -10.47
CA ASN A 570 -1.84 22.96 -9.22
C ASN A 570 -0.45 22.65 -8.62
N VAL A 571 0.62 23.04 -9.32
CA VAL A 571 2.00 22.80 -8.93
C VAL A 571 2.28 23.59 -7.67
N PRO A 572 2.76 22.95 -6.59
CA PRO A 572 3.00 23.63 -5.34
C PRO A 572 4.03 24.74 -5.53
N LYS A 573 3.73 25.93 -5.00
CA LYS A 573 4.63 27.08 -5.10
C LYS A 573 5.89 26.82 -4.27
N GLU A 574 7.00 27.43 -4.66
CA GLU A 574 8.26 27.34 -3.91
C GLU A 574 8.09 27.70 -2.42
N ALA A 575 7.30 28.74 -2.11
CA ALA A 575 6.99 29.11 -0.74
C ALA A 575 6.19 28.04 0.04
N GLU A 576 5.42 27.21 -0.65
CA GLU A 576 4.60 26.14 -0.07
C GLU A 576 5.42 24.88 0.21
N LEU A 577 6.37 24.55 -0.68
CA LEU A 577 7.36 23.49 -0.50
C LEU A 577 8.45 23.87 0.52
N LEU A 578 8.78 25.16 0.64
CA LEU A 578 9.66 25.64 1.71
C LEU A 578 8.91 25.76 3.04
N GLY A 579 7.62 26.10 3.01
CA GLY A 579 6.77 26.15 4.19
C GLY A 579 6.63 24.81 4.91
N SER A 580 6.69 23.70 4.17
CA SER A 580 6.72 22.36 4.77
C SER A 580 8.02 22.04 5.49
N LEU A 581 9.11 22.79 5.29
CA LEU A 581 10.38 22.60 6.00
C LEU A 581 10.46 23.38 7.32
N SER A 582 9.37 24.00 7.77
CA SER A 582 9.33 24.71 9.04
C SER A 582 9.55 23.77 10.24
N GLU A 583 10.19 24.34 11.28
CA GLU A 583 10.47 23.74 12.59
C GLU A 583 11.66 22.77 12.68
N LEU A 584 12.86 23.35 12.68
CA LEU A 584 14.08 22.63 13.05
C LEU A 584 14.01 22.12 14.51
N PRO A 585 14.33 20.83 14.76
CA PRO A 585 14.40 20.29 16.11
C PRO A 585 15.42 21.09 16.95
N ARG A 586 14.99 21.56 18.11
CA ARG A 586 15.88 22.25 19.06
C ARG A 586 16.59 21.26 19.96
N LEU A 587 17.87 21.53 20.23
CA LEU A 587 18.65 20.72 21.16
C LEU A 587 18.35 21.14 22.59
N ASP A 588 17.76 20.27 23.40
CA ASP A 588 17.65 20.50 24.84
C ASP A 588 18.96 20.12 25.54
N THR A 589 19.57 21.10 26.20
CA THR A 589 20.84 20.95 26.94
C THR A 589 20.65 20.81 28.46
N GLY A 590 19.40 20.75 28.94
CA GLY A 590 19.05 20.71 30.37
C GLY A 590 19.57 19.50 31.16
N GLY A 591 20.06 18.46 30.48
CA GLY A 591 20.63 17.24 31.09
C GLY A 591 22.14 17.25 31.34
N ILE A 592 22.87 18.33 31.04
CA ILE A 592 24.34 18.36 31.16
C ILE A 592 24.74 18.56 32.64
N PRO A 593 25.47 17.61 33.28
CA PRO A 593 25.90 17.76 34.66
C PRO A 593 26.94 18.86 34.81
N ALA A 594 26.93 19.52 35.98
CA ALA A 594 27.78 20.69 36.18
C ALA A 594 29.28 20.36 36.13
N PRO A 595 30.07 21.00 35.25
CA PRO A 595 31.49 20.69 35.13
C PRO A 595 32.27 21.23 36.33
N THR A 596 33.02 20.36 37.00
CA THR A 596 34.05 20.77 37.96
C THR A 596 35.27 21.29 37.21
N ILE A 597 35.64 22.56 37.41
CA ILE A 597 36.83 23.14 36.80
C ILE A 597 38.05 22.89 37.71
N PRO A 598 39.21 22.47 37.17
CA PRO A 598 40.45 22.39 37.93
C PRO A 598 40.83 23.73 38.59
N GLY A 599 41.38 23.67 39.80
CA GLY A 599 41.70 24.85 40.62
C GLY A 599 42.71 25.83 39.98
N ARG A 600 42.91 27.00 40.62
CA ARG A 600 43.69 28.15 40.11
C ARG A 600 45.10 27.79 39.58
N TRP A 601 45.72 26.73 40.09
CA TRP A 601 47.04 26.26 39.65
C TRP A 601 47.08 25.81 38.18
N ALA A 602 45.99 25.29 37.63
CA ALA A 602 45.92 24.90 36.23
C ALA A 602 46.03 26.10 35.27
N ARG A 603 45.74 27.33 35.76
CA ARG A 603 45.85 28.58 34.98
C ARG A 603 47.24 29.23 35.04
N LEU A 604 48.16 28.71 35.86
CA LEU A 604 49.56 29.19 35.93
C LEU A 604 50.43 28.66 34.78
N CYS A 605 50.01 27.56 34.15
CA CYS A 605 50.62 27.07 32.93
C CYS A 605 50.14 27.90 31.72
N GLY A 606 50.98 28.10 30.70
CA GLY A 606 50.61 28.91 29.52
C GLY A 606 49.31 28.46 28.83
N PRO A 607 48.66 29.33 28.03
CA PRO A 607 47.28 29.14 27.54
C PRO A 607 47.06 27.84 26.74
N ARG A 608 48.09 27.33 26.06
CA ARG A 608 48.04 26.05 25.34
C ARG A 608 47.95 24.85 26.27
N VAL A 609 48.70 24.86 27.37
CA VAL A 609 48.71 23.78 28.37
C VAL A 609 47.40 23.77 29.15
N THR A 610 46.91 24.95 29.54
CA THR A 610 45.63 25.10 30.24
C THR A 610 44.45 24.60 29.41
N ARG A 611 44.43 24.88 28.09
CA ARG A 611 43.43 24.33 27.16
C ARG A 611 43.44 22.80 27.14
N TRP A 612 44.62 22.21 27.02
CA TRP A 612 44.79 20.75 26.98
C TRP A 612 44.35 20.07 28.27
N ILE A 613 44.69 20.66 29.44
CA ILE A 613 44.25 20.17 30.75
C ILE A 613 42.72 20.23 30.87
N LEU A 614 42.11 21.35 30.48
CA LEU A 614 40.65 21.54 30.53
C LEU A 614 39.93 20.56 29.60
N GLU A 615 40.37 20.42 28.35
CA GLU A 615 39.79 19.48 27.38
C GLU A 615 39.85 18.04 27.90
N ARG A 616 41.00 17.60 28.43
CA ARG A 616 41.17 16.26 29.01
C ARG A 616 40.27 16.05 30.23
N HIS A 617 40.07 17.08 31.05
CA HIS A 617 39.20 17.02 32.21
C HIS A 617 37.72 16.93 31.83
N LEU A 618 37.27 17.77 30.88
CA LEU A 618 35.91 17.76 30.36
C LEU A 618 35.57 16.42 29.70
N ARG A 619 36.48 15.88 28.86
CA ARG A 619 36.28 14.58 28.19
C ARG A 619 36.08 13.44 29.18
N ARG A 620 36.89 13.36 30.24
CA ARG A 620 36.77 12.31 31.26
C ARG A 620 35.42 12.30 31.99
N ARG A 621 34.78 13.46 32.15
CA ARG A 621 33.56 13.61 32.96
C ARG A 621 32.28 13.75 32.15
N LEU A 622 32.35 14.39 30.98
CA LEU A 622 31.19 14.84 30.21
C LEU A 622 31.08 14.17 28.84
N GLU A 623 32.08 13.42 28.35
CA GLU A 623 32.02 12.79 27.02
C GLU A 623 30.83 11.83 26.91
N ALA A 624 30.57 10.97 27.90
CA ALA A 624 29.43 10.05 27.87
C ALA A 624 28.05 10.75 27.97
N PRO A 625 27.81 11.68 28.92
CA PRO A 625 26.55 12.45 28.97
C PRO A 625 26.29 13.25 27.68
N VAL A 626 27.30 13.94 27.16
CA VAL A 626 27.18 14.75 25.94
C VAL A 626 26.98 13.86 24.71
N ALA A 627 27.67 12.72 24.61
CA ALA A 627 27.45 11.77 23.52
C ALA A 627 26.03 11.18 23.55
N SER A 628 25.49 10.86 24.73
CA SER A 628 24.11 10.38 24.87
C SER A 628 23.09 11.44 24.43
N LEU A 629 23.32 12.70 24.82
CA LEU A 629 22.46 13.84 24.47
C LEU A 629 22.49 14.10 22.95
N LEU A 630 23.68 14.17 22.35
CA LEU A 630 23.85 14.32 20.89
C LEU A 630 23.31 13.10 20.11
N ALA A 631 23.40 11.89 20.67
CA ALA A 631 22.79 10.71 20.06
C ALA A 631 21.26 10.75 20.11
N GLY A 632 20.67 11.27 21.19
CA GLY A 632 19.23 11.55 21.28
C GLY A 632 18.79 12.56 20.24
N TYR A 633 19.52 13.67 20.14
CA TYR A 633 19.25 14.71 19.14
C TYR A 633 19.44 14.23 17.70
N GLY A 634 20.50 13.47 17.42
CA GLY A 634 20.74 12.89 16.10
C GLY A 634 19.59 11.98 15.66
N ARG A 635 18.99 11.21 16.58
CA ARG A 635 17.77 10.41 16.28
C ARG A 635 16.54 11.28 16.02
N GLN A 636 16.35 12.36 16.78
CA GLN A 636 15.26 13.32 16.55
C GLN A 636 15.40 14.02 15.20
N LEU A 637 16.62 14.47 14.87
CA LEU A 637 16.93 15.10 13.59
C LEU A 637 16.77 14.12 12.43
N GLU A 638 17.21 12.86 12.58
CA GLU A 638 17.00 11.81 11.57
C GLU A 638 15.51 11.53 11.34
N ALA A 639 14.71 11.42 12.41
CA ALA A 639 13.26 11.23 12.30
C ALA A 639 12.57 12.43 11.62
N TRP A 640 13.02 13.65 11.92
CA TRP A 640 12.54 14.87 11.27
C TRP A 640 12.89 14.88 9.77
N VAL A 641 14.15 14.58 9.41
CA VAL A 641 14.60 14.45 8.01
C VAL A 641 13.77 13.43 7.25
N ARG A 642 13.54 12.25 7.82
CA ARG A 642 12.72 11.19 7.20
C ARG A 642 11.31 11.69 6.88
N ARG A 643 10.69 12.40 7.83
CA ARG A 643 9.35 12.97 7.65
C ARG A 643 9.33 14.02 6.54
N LYS A 644 10.25 14.98 6.59
CA LYS A 644 10.31 16.09 5.62
C LYS A 644 10.66 15.62 4.21
N LEU A 645 11.59 14.67 4.07
CA LEU A 645 11.89 14.05 2.76
C LEU A 645 10.68 13.31 2.21
N THR A 646 10.01 12.49 3.02
CA THR A 646 8.82 11.74 2.58
C THR A 646 7.69 12.68 2.17
N GLU A 647 7.47 13.77 2.91
CA GLU A 647 6.47 14.78 2.57
C GLU A 647 6.82 15.52 1.26
N LEU A 648 8.08 15.92 1.10
CA LEU A 648 8.56 16.61 -0.10
C LEU A 648 8.50 15.69 -1.33
N GLU A 649 8.94 14.45 -1.19
CA GLU A 649 8.93 13.40 -2.22
C GLU A 649 7.50 13.03 -2.60
N SER A 650 6.60 12.82 -1.63
CA SER A 650 5.19 12.53 -1.92
C SER A 650 4.50 13.67 -2.68
N ARG A 651 4.79 14.94 -2.33
CA ARG A 651 4.25 16.11 -3.07
C ARG A 651 4.85 16.20 -4.47
N PHE A 652 6.15 15.92 -4.60
CA PHE A 652 6.82 15.87 -5.89
C PHE A 652 6.25 14.76 -6.78
N ASP A 653 6.17 13.53 -6.27
CA ASP A 653 5.65 12.36 -6.98
C ASP A 653 4.19 12.53 -7.34
N SER A 654 3.36 13.09 -6.45
CA SER A 654 1.96 13.37 -6.80
C SER A 654 1.82 14.29 -8.01
N CYS A 655 2.77 15.21 -8.24
CA CYS A 655 2.78 16.06 -9.44
C CYS A 655 3.52 15.38 -10.61
N ALA A 656 4.64 14.69 -10.35
CA ALA A 656 5.41 13.98 -11.35
C ALA A 656 4.61 12.85 -11.98
N GLU A 657 3.77 12.14 -11.22
CA GLU A 657 2.83 11.13 -11.71
C GLU A 657 1.75 11.74 -12.60
N ILE A 658 1.29 12.97 -12.34
CA ILE A 658 0.38 13.68 -13.27
C ILE A 658 1.05 13.89 -14.61
N PHE A 659 2.36 14.19 -14.63
CA PHE A 659 3.15 14.34 -15.86
C PHE A 659 3.52 12.99 -16.51
N ARG A 660 3.94 11.98 -15.72
CA ARG A 660 4.29 10.62 -16.17
C ARG A 660 3.11 9.85 -16.73
N ALA A 661 1.94 9.99 -16.11
CA ALA A 661 0.69 9.48 -16.65
C ALA A 661 0.35 10.10 -18.02
N GLN A 662 0.93 11.24 -18.41
CA GLN A 662 0.85 11.76 -19.77
C GLN A 662 1.89 11.15 -20.70
N PHE A 663 3.11 10.90 -20.22
CA PHE A 663 4.19 10.32 -21.01
C PHE A 663 3.85 8.92 -21.54
N ASP A 664 3.29 8.06 -20.68
CA ASP A 664 2.80 6.72 -21.07
C ASP A 664 1.65 6.76 -22.09
N ARG A 665 1.01 7.93 -22.27
CA ARG A 665 -0.10 8.16 -23.21
C ARG A 665 0.33 8.77 -24.55
N PHE A 666 1.56 9.26 -24.68
CA PHE A 666 2.13 9.76 -25.95
C PHE A 666 2.75 8.66 -26.82
N GLU A 667 3.13 7.50 -26.24
CA GLU A 667 3.66 6.35 -27.00
C GLU A 667 2.58 5.49 -27.70
N SER A 668 1.31 5.89 -27.63
CA SER A 668 0.23 5.29 -28.41
C SER A 668 -0.34 6.34 -29.36
N PRO A 669 -0.04 6.27 -30.68
CA PRO A 669 -0.57 7.22 -31.65
C PRO A 669 -2.06 6.94 -31.87
N GLY A 670 -2.92 7.63 -31.13
CA GLY A 670 -4.35 7.70 -31.44
C GLY A 670 -4.61 8.90 -32.34
N GLU A 671 -5.17 8.67 -33.54
CA GLU A 671 -5.66 9.76 -34.39
C GLU A 671 -6.79 10.52 -33.66
N PRO A 672 -6.81 11.86 -33.69
CA PRO A 672 -7.92 12.65 -33.18
C PRO A 672 -9.19 12.35 -33.98
N GLY A 673 -10.29 12.02 -33.29
CA GLY A 673 -11.54 11.56 -33.89
C GLY A 673 -11.69 10.03 -34.02
N SER A 674 -10.77 9.25 -33.43
CA SER A 674 -10.88 7.79 -33.37
C SER A 674 -12.14 7.32 -32.62
N ALA A 675 -12.65 6.13 -32.97
CA ALA A 675 -13.79 5.49 -32.30
C ALA A 675 -13.60 5.37 -30.77
N GLU A 676 -12.35 5.28 -30.31
CA GLU A 676 -12.00 5.29 -28.89
C GLU A 676 -12.31 6.64 -28.22
N GLN A 677 -12.07 7.78 -28.87
CA GLN A 677 -12.34 9.10 -28.30
C GLN A 677 -13.84 9.36 -28.15
N VAL A 678 -14.65 8.91 -29.11
CA VAL A 678 -16.12 8.96 -29.04
C VAL A 678 -16.63 8.10 -27.89
N GLU A 679 -16.10 6.89 -27.75
CA GLU A 679 -16.49 5.98 -26.69
C GLU A 679 -16.07 6.49 -25.29
N LEU A 680 -14.89 7.11 -25.18
CA LEU A 680 -14.43 7.76 -23.95
C LEU A 680 -15.36 8.89 -23.50
N LEU A 681 -15.76 9.77 -24.42
CA LEU A 681 -16.70 10.87 -24.14
C LEU A 681 -18.10 10.34 -23.78
N ARG A 682 -18.53 9.24 -24.42
CA ARG A 682 -19.78 8.55 -24.10
C ARG A 682 -19.78 8.02 -22.66
N GLU A 683 -18.70 7.36 -22.24
CA GLU A 683 -18.59 6.83 -20.88
C GLU A 683 -18.48 7.91 -19.81
N LEU A 684 -17.80 9.01 -20.11
CA LEU A 684 -17.80 10.20 -19.24
C LEU A 684 -19.22 10.75 -19.05
N ALA A 685 -20.00 10.86 -20.13
CA ALA A 685 -21.39 11.28 -20.04
C ALA A 685 -22.27 10.28 -19.26
N GLU A 686 -22.01 8.97 -19.39
CA GLU A 686 -22.71 7.93 -18.62
C GLU A 686 -22.40 7.96 -17.11
N LEU A 687 -21.19 8.39 -16.71
CA LEU A 687 -20.82 8.57 -15.30
C LEU A 687 -21.47 9.83 -14.69
N ASP A 688 -21.73 10.83 -15.54
CA ASP A 688 -22.32 12.12 -15.19
C ASP A 688 -23.86 12.08 -15.13
N GLY A 689 -24.50 11.20 -15.90
CA GLY A 689 -25.96 11.08 -16.05
C GLY A 689 -26.74 10.49 -14.88
N GLU A 690 -26.10 10.07 -13.79
CA GLU A 690 -26.76 9.54 -12.58
C GLU A 690 -26.45 10.42 -11.36
N ALA A 691 -27.16 11.54 -11.27
CA ALA A 691 -27.34 12.27 -10.02
C ALA A 691 -28.42 11.54 -9.19
N LEU A 692 -28.00 10.63 -8.31
CA LEU A 692 -28.85 10.06 -7.26
C LEU A 692 -28.49 10.70 -5.92
N ASN A 693 -29.35 11.62 -5.49
CA ASN A 693 -29.74 11.89 -4.09
C ASN A 693 -28.73 11.48 -3.01
N ALA A 694 -27.66 12.26 -2.84
CA ALA A 694 -26.97 12.31 -1.56
C ALA A 694 -27.73 13.32 -0.67
N PRO A 695 -28.24 12.94 0.51
CA PRO A 695 -28.59 13.95 1.50
C PRO A 695 -27.31 14.70 1.86
N GLU A 696 -27.36 16.02 1.86
CA GLU A 696 -26.26 16.90 2.26
C GLU A 696 -25.54 16.36 3.50
N LEU A 697 -24.27 16.00 3.32
CA LEU A 697 -23.34 15.71 4.41
C LEU A 697 -23.04 17.02 5.14
N ALA A 698 -23.87 17.36 6.12
CA ALA A 698 -23.46 18.27 7.18
C ALA A 698 -22.36 17.59 8.04
N PRO A 699 -21.31 18.31 8.45
CA PRO A 699 -20.30 17.77 9.35
C PRO A 699 -20.93 17.41 10.71
N PRO A 700 -20.55 16.29 11.34
CA PRO A 700 -21.14 15.88 12.60
C PRO A 700 -20.70 16.78 13.76
N GLY A 701 -21.66 17.55 14.30
CA GLY A 701 -21.79 17.82 15.74
C GLY A 701 -20.88 18.88 16.38
N THR A 702 -21.29 20.14 16.30
CA THR A 702 -21.03 21.13 17.36
C THR A 702 -22.31 21.28 18.18
N HIS A 703 -22.30 20.81 19.43
CA HIS A 703 -23.38 21.08 20.38
C HIS A 703 -23.43 22.57 20.70
N ILE A 704 -24.53 23.24 20.35
CA ILE A 704 -24.90 24.55 20.93
C ILE A 704 -26.03 24.31 21.92
N ARG A 705 -25.76 24.63 23.19
CA ARG A 705 -26.74 24.73 24.28
C ARG A 705 -27.75 25.84 24.00
N GLN A 706 -29.02 25.55 24.26
CA GLN A 706 -30.11 26.52 24.43
C GLN A 706 -29.85 27.45 25.64
N SER A 707 -30.25 28.73 25.58
CA SER A 707 -31.50 29.22 26.21
C SER A 707 -31.66 30.75 26.13
N SER A 708 -32.93 31.20 25.99
CA SER A 708 -33.53 32.41 26.61
C SER A 708 -33.11 33.79 26.06
N ALA A 709 -33.94 34.81 25.90
CA ALA A 709 -35.37 35.07 25.96
C ALA A 709 -35.57 36.56 25.52
N GLU A 710 -36.83 36.98 25.28
CA GLU A 710 -37.31 38.39 25.18
C GLU A 710 -36.93 39.14 23.88
N GLY A 711 -37.78 39.91 23.20
CA GLY A 711 -39.13 40.40 23.44
C GLY A 711 -39.39 41.59 22.50
N SER A 712 -40.55 41.57 21.81
CA SER A 712 -41.30 42.70 21.23
C SER A 712 -40.83 43.47 19.96
N PRO A 713 -41.78 44.05 19.18
CA PRO A 713 -41.58 44.56 17.82
C PRO A 713 -41.69 46.10 17.68
N ALA A 714 -41.06 46.66 16.64
CA ALA A 714 -41.29 47.96 15.96
C ALA A 714 -40.01 48.22 15.15
N GLY A 715 -39.97 48.69 13.91
CA GLY A 715 -40.73 49.76 13.29
C GLY A 715 -39.71 50.62 12.52
N ASP A 716 -40.07 51.00 11.30
CA ASP A 716 -39.53 52.10 10.50
C ASP A 716 -38.10 52.09 9.93
N ARG A 717 -38.08 52.11 8.59
CA ARG A 717 -37.57 53.17 7.69
C ARG A 717 -36.18 53.80 7.88
N LEU A 718 -35.55 53.94 6.71
CA LEU A 718 -34.71 55.02 6.19
C LEU A 718 -33.18 54.93 6.37
N GLU A 719 -32.53 54.79 5.21
CA GLU A 719 -31.33 55.50 4.73
C GLU A 719 -30.09 55.57 5.65
N ARG A 720 -29.02 54.85 5.25
CA ARG A 720 -27.94 55.37 4.39
C ARG A 720 -26.96 54.27 4.00
#